data_AF-A0A538CKG1-F1
#
_entry.id   AF-A0A538CKG1-F1
#
_cell.length_a   1.000
_cell.length_b   1.000
_cell.length_c   1.000
_cell.angle_alpha   90.00
_cell.angle_beta   90.00
_cell.angle_gamma   90.00
#
_symmetry.space_group_name_H-M   'P 1'
#
loop_
_entity.id
_entity.type
_entity.pdbx_description
1 polymer ?
#
loop_
_entity_poly.entity_id
_entity_poly.type
_entity_poly.pdbx_seq_one_letter_code
_entity_poly.pdbx_strand_id
1 'polypeptide(L)'
;MVKPPSGTVTLLFTDIEGSTKLLQRADELYADLFDDHRVIMRAALRSHDGYEVDTEGDAFFVAFASASDAAAAAADAQRALAEHSWPGDHEVRVRMGLHTGEPRLVDRAYVGLDVHRGARVMAAAHGGQIVLSQSTQKALDNDWPVLDLGEHRLKDLLQPEHLFQLVVDGLPSVFPALKTLGNRPTNLPTQPNPLVGRELELREIAQLLRADNIRLLTLTGPGGAGKTRVALQAGAELLEDFRSGVFFVSLAPVAEEDLLVPTIARVLGVRETAGEDLGATLSTYLSDKHMVLVLDNFEQIVGAAPAVAELLAAAPDVCVIVTSRERLRISAERVYEMPALPERDAIALFVARAQAAASDFVLSDDNRECVAALCQRLEGLPLSVELAAARSAVLSPQALLERLNERLMILTGGPRDAADRHRTLRQTIEWSYDLLDVSEQSLFRSLSVFVDGCRLDAAESVCLTSGDLSVVDGLQSLVDKSLVRQRFDPDGERRIWMLESIGEYATEQLVRSGEADLLARRHTQHFLELAEQAEPDLWRQKTDAWLPRFEVEQANFRAALERALSNEENETAFRLGGALYPFWELRARHGEARVLLSRVLALDNGVSPRHRAKVLIAAGRATSWQFDWLTSNALLEEAVAICRKLGDVDGIGRCLGFIGHARLFTGDHQGAATALEEGVELARRSGDARSLARALYNAAFAHVERRDFVRAREMFGEAIRIARAEQMTVSVALATSQLGHATALAGDYEDAASYLRQSAAMFAELGDTIWTQNRYQGLLALLEGELDAAESLLKTSLAKGREQAPQQDIPYWIEDVAAVADAKGEVVRAATLWGATDALFEKFRLAILEENRQVRQRFRRDVHHEPSDEAWPEAWARGHAMSLDEAVDYALDESEQVALTWRMPSNGVGGSL
;
A
#
# COMPACT_ATOMS: atom_id res chain seq x y z
N MET A 1 53.61 -12.00 3.81
CA MET A 1 52.31 -11.79 4.50
C MET A 1 51.79 -10.43 4.08
N VAL A 2 50.66 -10.39 3.39
CA VAL A 2 49.98 -9.14 3.03
C VAL A 2 49.54 -8.45 4.33
N LYS A 3 49.78 -7.16 4.44
CA LYS A 3 49.38 -6.36 5.61
C LYS A 3 47.88 -6.03 5.45
N PRO A 4 47.05 -6.15 6.50
CA PRO A 4 45.63 -5.81 6.38
C PRO A 4 45.47 -4.32 6.03
N PRO A 5 44.64 -3.97 5.03
CA PRO A 5 44.37 -2.58 4.69
C PRO A 5 43.64 -1.86 5.84
N SER A 6 43.81 -0.55 5.98
CA SER A 6 43.26 0.22 7.11
C SER A 6 42.82 1.61 6.66
N GLY A 7 41.78 2.16 7.29
CA GLY A 7 41.13 3.39 6.84
C GLY A 7 39.94 3.06 5.96
N THR A 8 39.75 3.79 4.87
CA THR A 8 38.78 3.45 3.84
C THR A 8 39.23 2.18 3.11
N VAL A 9 38.42 1.13 3.15
CA VAL A 9 38.72 -0.17 2.52
C VAL A 9 37.51 -0.65 1.73
N THR A 10 37.75 -1.45 0.69
CA THR A 10 36.69 -2.12 -0.07
C THR A 10 36.60 -3.57 0.35
N LEU A 11 35.42 -3.97 0.82
CA LEU A 11 35.10 -5.30 1.29
C LEU A 11 34.40 -6.08 0.17
N LEU A 12 34.93 -7.25 -0.19
CA LEU A 12 34.33 -8.21 -1.09
C LEU A 12 33.77 -9.39 -0.28
N PHE A 13 32.48 -9.66 -0.47
CA PHE A 13 31.82 -10.86 0.03
C PHE A 13 31.39 -11.72 -1.15
N THR A 14 31.55 -13.04 -1.01
CA THR A 14 31.12 -14.01 -2.03
C THR A 14 30.43 -15.21 -1.39
N ASP A 15 29.59 -15.90 -2.16
CA ASP A 15 28.88 -17.13 -1.76
C ASP A 15 28.44 -17.91 -3.00
N ILE A 16 28.35 -19.25 -2.96
CA ILE A 16 27.81 -20.03 -4.08
C ILE A 16 26.28 -20.00 -3.99
N GLU A 17 25.64 -19.57 -5.07
CA GLU A 17 24.18 -19.55 -5.13
C GLU A 17 23.61 -20.98 -5.04
N GLY A 18 22.87 -21.25 -3.96
CA GLY A 18 22.20 -22.53 -3.77
C GLY A 18 23.16 -23.68 -3.41
N SER A 19 24.26 -23.40 -2.70
CA SER A 19 25.27 -24.37 -2.26
C SER A 19 24.69 -25.65 -1.64
N THR A 20 23.66 -25.57 -0.80
CA THR A 20 22.96 -26.74 -0.23
C THR A 20 22.31 -27.63 -1.30
N LYS A 21 21.69 -27.04 -2.33
CA LYS A 21 21.10 -27.79 -3.46
C LYS A 21 22.20 -28.37 -4.35
N LEU A 22 23.31 -27.65 -4.52
CA LEU A 22 24.46 -28.15 -5.27
C LEU A 22 25.07 -29.38 -4.58
N LEU A 23 25.24 -29.34 -3.25
CA LEU A 23 25.69 -30.47 -2.44
C LEU A 23 24.80 -31.70 -2.61
N GLN A 24 23.48 -31.52 -2.59
CA GLN A 24 22.52 -32.61 -2.77
C GLN A 24 22.54 -33.22 -4.19
N ARG A 25 22.86 -32.42 -5.21
CA ARG A 25 22.86 -32.86 -6.62
C ARG A 25 24.18 -33.45 -7.07
N ALA A 26 25.29 -32.90 -6.59
CA ALA A 26 26.63 -33.33 -6.97
C ALA A 26 27.11 -34.53 -6.15
N ASP A 27 26.54 -34.77 -4.97
CA ASP A 27 26.81 -35.91 -4.08
C ASP A 27 28.33 -36.18 -3.95
N GLU A 28 28.83 -37.30 -4.49
CA GLU A 28 30.24 -37.69 -4.45
C GLU A 28 31.19 -36.70 -5.17
N LEU A 29 30.71 -35.92 -6.15
CA LEU A 29 31.51 -34.95 -6.92
C LEU A 29 31.62 -33.57 -6.24
N TYR A 30 30.88 -33.33 -5.15
CA TYR A 30 30.87 -32.01 -4.50
C TYR A 30 32.23 -31.62 -3.93
N ALA A 31 33.00 -32.58 -3.41
CA ALA A 31 34.32 -32.31 -2.84
C ALA A 31 35.29 -31.72 -3.88
N ASP A 32 35.32 -32.31 -5.09
CA ASP A 32 36.18 -31.85 -6.18
C ASP A 32 35.74 -30.48 -6.71
N LEU A 33 34.42 -30.28 -6.90
CA LEU A 33 33.83 -28.98 -7.24
C LEU A 33 34.22 -27.89 -6.22
N PHE A 34 34.13 -28.21 -4.94
CA PHE A 34 34.41 -27.28 -3.86
C PHE A 34 35.89 -26.90 -3.78
N ASP A 35 36.80 -27.86 -4.00
CA ASP A 35 38.23 -27.60 -4.03
C ASP A 35 38.63 -26.74 -5.24
N ASP A 36 38.11 -27.04 -6.43
CA ASP A 36 38.33 -26.25 -7.64
C ASP A 36 37.85 -24.80 -7.46
N HIS A 37 36.65 -24.62 -6.90
CA HIS A 37 36.11 -23.30 -6.57
C HIS A 37 37.07 -22.50 -5.68
N ARG A 38 37.60 -23.12 -4.61
CA ARG A 38 38.52 -22.42 -3.70
C ARG A 38 39.85 -22.07 -4.37
N VAL A 39 40.34 -22.92 -5.27
CA VAL A 39 41.58 -22.66 -6.04
C VAL A 39 41.37 -21.46 -6.96
N ILE A 40 40.27 -21.44 -7.72
CA ILE A 40 39.93 -20.36 -8.64
C ILE A 40 39.76 -19.04 -7.90
N MET A 41 38.93 -19.03 -6.84
CA MET A 41 38.68 -17.84 -6.03
C MET A 41 39.99 -17.30 -5.45
N ARG A 42 40.80 -18.13 -4.79
CA ARG A 42 42.07 -17.66 -4.20
C ARG A 42 43.08 -17.18 -5.21
N ALA A 43 43.11 -17.75 -6.41
CA ALA A 43 44.00 -17.29 -7.49
C ALA A 43 43.63 -15.86 -7.90
N ALA A 44 42.35 -15.60 -8.19
CA ALA A 44 41.86 -14.28 -8.59
C ALA A 44 41.96 -13.24 -7.46
N LEU A 45 41.65 -13.61 -6.22
CA LEU A 45 41.74 -12.69 -5.09
C LEU A 45 43.19 -12.27 -4.80
N ARG A 46 44.16 -13.18 -4.96
CA ARG A 46 45.58 -12.89 -4.70
C ARG A 46 46.27 -12.14 -5.82
N SER A 47 45.80 -12.23 -7.06
CA SER A 47 46.40 -11.50 -8.19
C SER A 47 46.20 -9.98 -8.08
N HIS A 48 45.27 -9.53 -7.23
CA HIS A 48 44.92 -8.14 -7.00
C HIS A 48 45.09 -7.73 -5.52
N ASP A 49 46.09 -8.31 -4.85
CA ASP A 49 46.48 -7.96 -3.46
C ASP A 49 45.35 -8.06 -2.40
N GLY A 50 44.36 -8.93 -2.63
CA GLY A 50 43.26 -9.17 -1.69
C GLY A 50 43.73 -9.78 -0.36
N TYR A 51 43.32 -9.18 0.75
CA TYR A 51 43.55 -9.71 2.10
C TYR A 51 42.35 -10.58 2.52
N GLU A 52 42.50 -11.91 2.43
CA GLU A 52 41.51 -12.90 2.91
C GLU A 52 41.35 -12.73 4.44
N VAL A 53 40.20 -12.21 4.87
CA VAL A 53 39.85 -11.96 6.28
C VAL A 53 39.32 -13.23 6.90
N ASP A 54 38.34 -13.85 6.24
CA ASP A 54 37.69 -15.07 6.70
C ASP A 54 37.19 -15.92 5.51
N THR A 55 36.97 -17.21 5.75
CA THR A 55 36.38 -18.14 4.79
C THR A 55 35.56 -19.18 5.55
N GLU A 56 34.23 -19.05 5.50
CA GLU A 56 33.29 -19.98 6.10
C GLU A 56 32.58 -20.78 5.00
N GLY A 57 32.87 -22.08 4.92
CA GLY A 57 32.35 -22.92 3.85
C GLY A 57 32.81 -22.45 2.47
N ASP A 58 31.85 -22.15 1.60
CA ASP A 58 32.03 -21.62 0.25
C ASP A 58 32.11 -20.08 0.19
N ALA A 59 31.85 -19.39 1.29
CA ALA A 59 31.88 -17.93 1.34
C ALA A 59 33.29 -17.39 1.56
N PHE A 60 33.67 -16.35 0.82
CA PHE A 60 34.90 -15.58 1.05
C PHE A 60 34.57 -14.19 1.55
N PHE A 61 35.30 -13.74 2.58
CA PHE A 61 35.33 -12.36 3.02
C PHE A 61 36.75 -11.79 2.86
N VAL A 62 36.90 -10.82 1.97
CA VAL A 62 38.20 -10.28 1.54
C VAL A 62 38.19 -8.76 1.61
N ALA A 63 39.28 -8.16 2.05
CA ALA A 63 39.46 -6.71 2.10
C ALA A 63 40.55 -6.26 1.11
N PHE A 64 40.29 -5.15 0.42
CA PHE A 64 41.19 -4.52 -0.53
C PHE A 64 41.50 -3.07 -0.12
N ALA A 65 42.68 -2.59 -0.50
CA ALA A 65 43.08 -1.21 -0.26
C ALA A 65 42.40 -0.21 -1.23
N SER A 66 41.94 -0.68 -2.39
CA SER A 66 41.25 0.15 -3.38
C SER A 66 40.00 -0.56 -3.94
N ALA A 67 39.03 0.24 -4.40
CA ALA A 67 37.83 -0.28 -5.06
C ALA A 67 38.15 -0.90 -6.42
N SER A 68 39.11 -0.33 -7.16
CA SER A 68 39.54 -0.82 -8.47
C SER A 68 40.18 -2.22 -8.38
N ASP A 69 41.01 -2.49 -7.37
CA ASP A 69 41.58 -3.82 -7.16
C ASP A 69 40.50 -4.85 -6.79
N ALA A 70 39.54 -4.45 -5.96
CA ALA A 70 38.43 -5.31 -5.57
C ALA A 70 37.51 -5.65 -6.76
N ALA A 71 37.23 -4.67 -7.63
CA ALA A 71 36.45 -4.86 -8.85
C ALA A 71 37.19 -5.74 -9.86
N ALA A 72 38.50 -5.55 -10.04
CA ALA A 72 39.32 -6.39 -10.90
C ALA A 72 39.39 -7.84 -10.40
N ALA A 73 39.55 -8.03 -9.08
CA ALA A 73 39.52 -9.36 -8.46
C ALA A 73 38.19 -10.07 -8.67
N ALA A 74 37.07 -9.37 -8.45
CA ALA A 74 35.73 -9.92 -8.66
C ALA A 74 35.47 -10.27 -10.14
N ALA A 75 35.89 -9.41 -11.06
CA ALA A 75 35.76 -9.63 -12.49
C ALA A 75 36.57 -10.84 -12.98
N ASP A 76 37.83 -10.96 -12.56
CA ASP A 76 38.68 -12.09 -12.93
C ASP A 76 38.21 -13.40 -12.29
N ALA A 77 37.71 -13.35 -11.06
CA ALA A 77 37.09 -14.50 -10.41
C ALA A 77 35.87 -14.99 -11.20
N GLN A 78 34.95 -14.10 -11.59
CA GLN A 78 33.78 -14.49 -12.39
C GLN A 78 34.16 -15.05 -13.76
N ARG A 79 35.15 -14.47 -14.45
CA ARG A 79 35.64 -15.02 -15.73
C ARG A 79 36.20 -16.42 -15.56
N ALA A 80 37.06 -16.61 -14.57
CA ALA A 80 37.66 -17.91 -14.31
C ALA A 80 36.62 -18.98 -13.92
N LEU A 81 35.59 -18.62 -13.14
CA LEU A 81 34.49 -19.51 -12.78
C LEU A 81 33.62 -19.89 -14.00
N ALA A 82 33.39 -18.95 -14.91
CA ALA A 82 32.60 -19.16 -16.13
C ALA A 82 33.35 -19.98 -17.19
N GLU A 83 34.68 -19.84 -17.27
CA GLU A 83 35.54 -20.59 -18.19
C GLU A 83 35.89 -21.99 -17.68
N HIS A 84 35.79 -22.23 -16.36
CA HIS A 84 36.16 -23.52 -15.77
C HIS A 84 35.17 -24.63 -16.15
N SER A 85 35.74 -25.78 -16.54
CA SER A 85 34.96 -26.98 -16.84
C SER A 85 34.73 -27.78 -15.57
N TRP A 86 33.56 -27.62 -14.97
CA TRP A 86 33.18 -28.30 -13.74
C TRP A 86 32.94 -29.81 -13.96
N PRO A 87 33.29 -30.68 -13.00
CA PRO A 87 32.96 -32.10 -13.06
C PRO A 87 31.44 -32.35 -13.23
N GLY A 88 31.09 -33.23 -14.18
CA GLY A 88 29.69 -33.52 -14.55
C GLY A 88 29.05 -32.44 -15.43
N ASP A 89 27.71 -32.41 -15.49
CA ASP A 89 26.95 -31.33 -16.13
C ASP A 89 26.58 -30.23 -15.10
N HIS A 90 27.43 -30.03 -14.09
CA HIS A 90 27.20 -29.07 -13.01
C HIS A 90 27.72 -27.68 -13.38
N GLU A 91 27.11 -26.65 -12.79
CA GLU A 91 27.52 -25.26 -12.96
C GLU A 91 27.62 -24.61 -11.58
N VAL A 92 28.76 -23.99 -11.26
CA VAL A 92 28.96 -23.27 -10.01
C VAL A 92 28.80 -21.77 -10.27
N ARG A 93 27.75 -21.19 -9.72
CA ARG A 93 27.47 -19.75 -9.85
C ARG A 93 27.72 -19.04 -8.53
N VAL A 94 28.72 -18.16 -8.51
CA VAL A 94 29.09 -17.38 -7.33
C VAL A 94 28.47 -16.00 -7.42
N ARG A 95 27.81 -15.55 -6.36
CA ARG A 95 27.33 -14.17 -6.23
C ARG A 95 28.36 -13.34 -5.47
N MET A 96 28.57 -12.09 -5.86
CA MET A 96 29.59 -11.22 -5.29
C MET A 96 29.04 -9.83 -4.96
N GLY A 97 29.44 -9.29 -3.81
CA GLY A 97 29.08 -7.94 -3.37
C GLY A 97 30.28 -7.15 -2.89
N LEU A 98 30.38 -5.89 -3.33
CA LEU A 98 31.46 -4.96 -3.02
C LEU A 98 30.94 -3.73 -2.27
N HIS A 99 31.51 -3.46 -1.10
CA HIS A 99 31.20 -2.29 -0.28
C HIS A 99 32.44 -1.55 0.20
N THR A 100 32.54 -0.25 -0.11
CA THR A 100 33.59 0.64 0.42
C THR A 100 33.10 1.37 1.67
N GLY A 101 33.85 1.27 2.76
CA GLY A 101 33.55 1.88 4.06
C GLY A 101 34.79 2.04 4.94
N GLU A 102 34.61 2.36 6.22
CA GLU A 102 35.68 2.54 7.22
C GLU A 102 35.51 1.60 8.43
N PRO A 103 35.50 0.27 8.23
CA PRO A 103 35.38 -0.69 9.30
C PRO A 103 36.58 -0.65 10.26
N ARG A 104 36.33 -0.97 11.53
CA ARG A 104 37.38 -0.99 12.55
C ARG A 104 38.10 -2.34 12.54
N LEU A 105 39.43 -2.32 12.45
CA LEU A 105 40.26 -3.52 12.52
C LEU A 105 40.56 -3.89 13.99
N VAL A 106 40.17 -5.10 14.41
CA VAL A 106 40.43 -5.67 15.75
C VAL A 106 41.01 -7.08 15.57
N ASP A 107 42.21 -7.34 16.09
CA ASP A 107 42.87 -8.65 16.03
C ASP A 107 42.87 -9.34 14.65
N ARG A 108 43.05 -8.53 13.59
CA ARG A 108 43.06 -8.93 12.16
C ARG A 108 41.69 -9.25 11.54
N ALA A 109 40.60 -9.01 12.26
CA ALA A 109 39.23 -9.04 11.76
C ALA A 109 38.63 -7.63 11.65
N TYR A 110 37.74 -7.41 10.69
CA TYR A 110 37.00 -6.15 10.57
C TYR A 110 35.68 -6.25 11.31
N VAL A 111 35.35 -5.22 12.08
CA VAL A 111 34.08 -5.10 12.82
C VAL A 111 33.46 -3.73 12.58
N GLY A 112 32.13 -3.68 12.49
CA GLY A 112 31.37 -2.46 12.26
C GLY A 112 30.24 -2.64 11.26
N LEU A 113 29.43 -1.59 11.09
CA LEU A 113 28.25 -1.61 10.21
C LEU A 113 28.60 -1.89 8.74
N ASP A 114 29.77 -1.45 8.27
CA ASP A 114 30.20 -1.63 6.88
C ASP A 114 30.41 -3.11 6.51
N VAL A 115 30.78 -3.95 7.47
CA VAL A 115 30.91 -5.41 7.27
C VAL A 115 29.53 -6.02 7.00
N HIS A 116 28.53 -5.64 7.80
CA HIS A 116 27.16 -6.09 7.61
C HIS A 116 26.57 -5.55 6.29
N ARG A 117 26.84 -4.28 5.96
CA ARG A 117 26.39 -3.66 4.71
C ARG A 117 26.96 -4.39 3.49
N GLY A 118 28.25 -4.69 3.45
CA GLY A 118 28.88 -5.46 2.37
C GLY A 118 28.29 -6.86 2.21
N ALA A 119 28.04 -7.57 3.31
CA ALA A 119 27.39 -8.88 3.25
C ALA A 119 25.95 -8.80 2.69
N ARG A 120 25.21 -7.73 2.99
CA ARG A 120 23.86 -7.50 2.46
C ARG A 120 23.84 -7.10 0.98
N VAL A 121 24.85 -6.37 0.52
CA VAL A 121 25.05 -6.08 -0.91
C VAL A 121 25.26 -7.37 -1.70
N MET A 122 26.10 -8.29 -1.19
CA MET A 122 26.29 -9.61 -1.81
C MET A 122 25.01 -10.46 -1.79
N ALA A 123 24.29 -10.48 -0.66
CA ALA A 123 23.08 -11.28 -0.51
C ALA A 123 21.97 -10.91 -1.53
N ALA A 124 21.92 -9.63 -1.95
CA ALA A 124 20.99 -9.14 -2.96
C ALA A 124 21.31 -9.61 -4.39
N ALA A 125 22.55 -10.05 -4.65
CA ALA A 125 23.01 -10.48 -5.96
C ALA A 125 22.58 -11.91 -6.32
N HIS A 126 22.54 -12.21 -7.62
CA HIS A 126 22.37 -13.54 -8.19
C HIS A 126 23.71 -14.21 -8.50
N GLY A 127 23.72 -15.53 -8.67
CA GLY A 127 24.93 -16.24 -9.08
C GLY A 127 25.44 -15.75 -10.45
N GLY A 128 26.73 -15.46 -10.55
CA GLY A 128 27.38 -14.84 -11.71
C GLY A 128 27.37 -13.31 -11.69
N GLN A 129 26.69 -12.67 -10.73
CA GLN A 129 26.55 -11.22 -10.64
C GLN A 129 27.54 -10.60 -9.65
N ILE A 130 28.02 -9.39 -9.98
CA ILE A 130 28.83 -8.54 -9.09
C ILE A 130 28.06 -7.25 -8.81
N VAL A 131 27.66 -7.04 -7.56
CA VAL A 131 26.88 -5.87 -7.13
C VAL A 131 27.73 -4.95 -6.26
N LEU A 132 27.59 -3.64 -6.46
CA LEU A 132 28.35 -2.58 -5.80
C LEU A 132 27.41 -1.69 -4.99
N SER A 133 27.84 -1.26 -3.79
CA SER A 133 27.19 -0.12 -3.12
C SER A 133 27.53 1.21 -3.82
N GLN A 134 26.72 2.23 -3.59
CA GLN A 134 27.00 3.60 -4.06
C GLN A 134 28.38 4.11 -3.62
N SER A 135 28.81 3.76 -2.40
CA SER A 135 30.14 4.12 -1.90
C SER A 135 31.27 3.46 -2.70
N THR A 136 31.10 2.20 -3.11
CA THR A 136 32.05 1.52 -4.00
C THR A 136 32.06 2.15 -5.37
N GLN A 137 30.89 2.41 -5.96
CA GLN A 137 30.79 3.04 -7.28
C GLN A 137 31.47 4.41 -7.32
N LYS A 138 31.31 5.23 -6.28
CA LYS A 138 31.98 6.54 -6.17
C LYS A 138 33.49 6.44 -5.97
N ALA A 139 33.97 5.32 -5.42
CA ALA A 139 35.38 5.05 -5.18
C ALA A 139 36.07 4.38 -6.38
N LEU A 140 35.31 3.93 -7.39
CA LEU A 140 35.85 3.44 -8.65
C LEU A 140 36.23 4.60 -9.56
N ASP A 141 37.30 4.41 -10.33
CA ASP A 141 37.67 5.34 -11.41
C ASP A 141 36.61 5.31 -12.52
N ASN A 142 36.42 6.42 -13.25
CA ASN A 142 35.37 6.60 -14.26
C ASN A 142 35.41 5.62 -15.46
N ASP A 143 36.42 4.76 -15.57
CA ASP A 143 36.63 3.85 -16.70
C ASP A 143 35.93 2.49 -16.52
N TRP A 144 35.33 2.21 -15.36
CA TRP A 144 34.63 0.95 -15.12
C TRP A 144 33.16 1.01 -15.60
N PRO A 145 32.72 0.13 -16.51
CA PRO A 145 31.33 0.10 -16.93
C PRO A 145 30.46 -0.46 -15.80
N VAL A 146 29.51 0.35 -15.33
CA VAL A 146 28.55 -0.03 -14.30
C VAL A 146 27.13 0.24 -14.77
N LEU A 147 26.19 -0.65 -14.42
CA LEU A 147 24.77 -0.44 -14.64
C LEU A 147 24.13 0.06 -13.35
N ASP A 148 23.41 1.17 -13.42
CA ASP A 148 22.62 1.67 -12.29
C ASP A 148 21.39 0.77 -12.09
N LEU A 149 21.26 0.19 -10.90
CA LEU A 149 20.12 -0.67 -10.53
C LEU A 149 19.07 0.09 -9.72
N GLY A 150 19.34 1.33 -9.29
CA GLY A 150 18.43 2.17 -8.52
C GLY A 150 18.52 1.96 -7.00
N GLU A 151 17.57 2.55 -6.29
CA GLU A 151 17.48 2.44 -4.83
C GLU A 151 16.78 1.16 -4.39
N HIS A 152 17.43 0.41 -3.51
CA HIS A 152 16.94 -0.87 -3.01
C HIS A 152 16.95 -0.94 -1.49
N ARG A 153 15.87 -1.46 -0.92
CA ARG A 153 15.83 -1.78 0.51
C ARG A 153 16.48 -3.13 0.77
N LEU A 154 17.59 -3.11 1.50
CA LEU A 154 18.35 -4.29 1.90
C LEU A 154 17.96 -4.71 3.32
N LYS A 155 17.99 -6.02 3.59
CA LYS A 155 17.64 -6.60 4.88
C LYS A 155 18.48 -6.00 6.03
N ASP A 156 17.82 -5.63 7.13
CA ASP A 156 18.40 -5.05 8.35
C ASP A 156 19.08 -3.68 8.19
N LEU A 157 18.90 -2.99 7.05
CA LEU A 157 19.38 -1.64 6.84
C LEU A 157 18.22 -0.63 6.90
N LEU A 158 18.39 0.42 7.71
CA LEU A 158 17.36 1.44 7.98
C LEU A 158 17.04 2.33 6.78
N GLN A 159 18.01 2.55 5.88
CA GLN A 159 17.86 3.40 4.68
C GLN A 159 18.02 2.56 3.41
N PRO A 160 17.27 2.87 2.33
CA PRO A 160 17.52 2.31 1.01
C PRO A 160 18.98 2.55 0.58
N GLU A 161 19.53 1.57 -0.12
CA GLU A 161 20.87 1.62 -0.68
C GLU A 161 20.78 1.71 -2.20
N HIS A 162 21.47 2.68 -2.79
CA HIS A 162 21.59 2.79 -4.24
C HIS A 162 22.65 1.79 -4.71
N LEU A 163 22.23 0.82 -5.55
CA LEU A 163 23.07 -0.29 -5.98
C LEU A 163 23.41 -0.19 -7.46
N PHE A 164 24.58 -0.74 -7.81
CA PHE A 164 25.08 -0.81 -9.18
C PHE A 164 25.54 -2.23 -9.49
N GLN A 165 25.50 -2.63 -10.75
CA GLN A 165 26.15 -3.85 -11.23
C GLN A 165 27.45 -3.51 -11.94
N LEU A 166 28.53 -4.23 -11.63
CA LEU A 166 29.73 -4.17 -12.45
C LEU A 166 29.49 -4.95 -13.75
N VAL A 167 29.68 -4.31 -14.91
CA VAL A 167 29.57 -4.96 -16.21
C VAL A 167 30.95 -5.48 -16.60
N VAL A 168 31.04 -6.76 -16.95
CA VAL A 168 32.31 -7.40 -17.30
C VAL A 168 32.19 -7.99 -18.70
N ASP A 169 33.09 -7.56 -19.60
CA ASP A 169 33.13 -8.07 -20.96
C ASP A 169 33.26 -9.60 -20.99
N GLY A 170 32.39 -10.25 -21.77
CA GLY A 170 32.34 -11.70 -21.93
C GLY A 170 31.46 -12.44 -20.92
N LEU A 171 30.88 -11.74 -19.94
CA LEU A 171 29.97 -12.32 -18.94
C LEU A 171 28.53 -11.82 -19.11
N PRO A 172 27.52 -12.55 -18.59
CA PRO A 172 26.13 -12.07 -18.58
C PRO A 172 26.02 -10.72 -17.88
N SER A 173 25.31 -9.78 -18.51
CA SER A 173 25.03 -8.45 -17.96
C SER A 173 23.56 -8.24 -17.60
N VAL A 174 22.69 -9.19 -17.98
CA VAL A 174 21.26 -9.19 -17.68
C VAL A 174 20.97 -10.25 -16.64
N PHE A 175 20.48 -9.82 -15.49
CA PHE A 175 20.08 -10.69 -14.38
C PHE A 175 18.62 -10.41 -14.02
N PRO A 176 17.93 -11.35 -13.33
CA PRO A 176 16.65 -11.03 -12.70
C PRO A 176 16.82 -9.86 -11.73
N ALA A 177 15.71 -9.19 -11.41
CA ALA A 177 15.72 -8.08 -10.48
C ALA A 177 16.35 -8.50 -9.12
N LEU A 178 17.10 -7.61 -8.47
CA LEU A 178 17.88 -7.95 -7.26
C LEU A 178 17.03 -8.57 -6.15
N LYS A 179 17.60 -9.46 -5.33
CA LYS A 179 16.91 -10.03 -4.15
C LYS A 179 16.86 -9.01 -3.02
N THR A 180 15.97 -8.03 -3.18
CA THR A 180 15.80 -6.88 -2.27
C THR A 180 14.36 -6.84 -1.77
N LEU A 181 14.14 -6.18 -0.64
CA LEU A 181 12.80 -6.04 -0.04
C LEU A 181 11.82 -5.25 -0.94
N GLY A 182 12.31 -4.60 -2.02
CA GLY A 182 11.51 -3.81 -2.96
C GLY A 182 10.94 -4.59 -4.16
N ASN A 183 11.37 -5.83 -4.42
CA ASN A 183 10.91 -6.61 -5.58
C ASN A 183 9.72 -7.53 -5.30
N ARG A 184 9.18 -7.50 -4.08
CA ARG A 184 7.96 -8.21 -3.71
C ARG A 184 6.95 -7.22 -3.14
N PRO A 185 5.65 -7.37 -3.45
CA PRO A 185 4.64 -6.45 -2.95
C PRO A 185 4.64 -6.42 -1.41
N THR A 186 4.81 -5.23 -0.82
CA THR A 186 4.71 -5.09 0.64
C THR A 186 4.41 -3.66 1.07
N ASN A 187 3.70 -3.53 2.18
CA ASN A 187 3.45 -2.25 2.87
C ASN A 187 3.92 -2.30 4.35
N LEU A 188 4.81 -3.23 4.71
CA LEU A 188 5.29 -3.37 6.09
C LEU A 188 5.94 -2.06 6.57
N PRO A 189 5.48 -1.48 7.71
CA PRO A 189 6.06 -0.25 8.24
C PRO A 189 7.49 -0.46 8.74
N THR A 190 8.36 0.52 8.48
CA THR A 190 9.73 0.54 8.97
C THR A 190 9.77 0.66 10.49
N GLN A 191 10.49 -0.24 11.15
CA GLN A 191 10.69 -0.19 12.59
C GLN A 191 11.77 0.85 12.95
N PRO A 192 11.50 1.81 13.84
CA PRO A 192 12.44 2.89 14.15
C PRO A 192 13.65 2.43 14.96
N ASN A 193 13.60 1.23 15.54
CA ASN A 193 14.69 0.66 16.32
C ASN A 193 14.80 -0.85 16.05
N PRO A 194 16.01 -1.44 16.17
CA PRO A 194 16.20 -2.87 16.09
C PRO A 194 15.37 -3.62 17.15
N LEU A 195 14.86 -4.78 16.77
CA LEU A 195 14.24 -5.72 17.70
C LEU A 195 15.35 -6.41 18.51
N VAL A 196 15.23 -6.40 19.84
CA VAL A 196 16.25 -6.93 20.75
C VAL A 196 15.73 -8.21 21.41
N GLY A 197 16.49 -9.31 21.31
CA GLY A 197 16.26 -10.52 22.12
C GLY A 197 15.00 -11.30 21.75
N ARG A 198 14.68 -11.38 20.46
CA ARG A 198 13.51 -12.11 19.91
C ARG A 198 13.89 -13.07 18.78
N GLU A 199 15.16 -13.40 18.66
CA GLU A 199 15.71 -14.21 17.57
C GLU A 199 15.23 -15.66 17.63
N LEU A 200 14.82 -16.16 18.80
CA LEU A 200 14.20 -17.47 18.93
C LEU A 200 12.76 -17.45 18.42
N GLU A 201 11.96 -16.50 18.89
CA GLU A 201 10.55 -16.38 18.54
C GLU A 201 10.36 -16.11 17.04
N LEU A 202 11.20 -15.27 16.44
CA LEU A 202 11.19 -15.04 15.00
C LEU A 202 11.43 -16.33 14.21
N ARG A 203 12.45 -17.11 14.59
CA ARG A 203 12.75 -18.39 13.95
C ARG A 203 11.60 -19.38 14.10
N GLU A 204 11.01 -19.48 15.29
CA GLU A 204 9.86 -20.36 15.54
C GLU A 204 8.63 -19.95 14.72
N ILE A 205 8.28 -18.66 14.72
CA ILE A 205 7.15 -18.12 13.95
C ILE A 205 7.36 -18.37 12.45
N ALA A 206 8.55 -18.07 11.93
CA ALA A 206 8.87 -18.30 10.53
C ALA A 206 8.82 -19.80 10.17
N GLN A 207 9.29 -20.68 11.06
CA GLN A 207 9.17 -22.14 10.86
C GLN A 207 7.73 -22.62 10.85
N LEU A 208 6.88 -22.11 11.75
CA LEU A 208 5.46 -22.46 11.79
C LEU A 208 4.76 -22.07 10.50
N LEU A 209 5.01 -20.86 9.97
CA LEU A 209 4.36 -20.37 8.76
C LEU A 209 4.93 -20.96 7.45
N ARG A 210 6.13 -21.57 7.51
CA ARG A 210 6.68 -22.37 6.41
C ARG A 210 6.15 -23.82 6.39
N ALA A 211 5.45 -24.25 7.44
CA ALA A 211 4.88 -25.58 7.48
C ALA A 211 3.53 -25.59 6.75
N ASP A 212 3.35 -26.51 5.80
CA ASP A 212 2.16 -26.60 4.93
C ASP A 212 0.81 -26.75 5.68
N ASN A 213 0.84 -27.09 6.97
CA ASN A 213 -0.35 -27.33 7.78
C ASN A 213 -0.77 -26.15 8.68
N ILE A 214 -0.03 -25.03 8.71
CA ILE A 214 -0.35 -23.88 9.57
C ILE A 214 -0.52 -22.63 8.71
N ARG A 215 -1.79 -22.21 8.56
CA ARG A 215 -2.16 -21.04 7.75
C ARG A 215 -2.73 -19.87 8.55
N LEU A 216 -3.02 -20.09 9.83
CA LEU A 216 -3.42 -19.04 10.76
C LEU A 216 -2.59 -19.13 12.03
N LEU A 217 -1.80 -18.10 12.29
CA LEU A 217 -1.01 -17.97 13.50
C LEU A 217 -1.47 -16.75 14.29
N THR A 218 -2.08 -16.97 15.45
CA THR A 218 -2.44 -15.89 16.38
C THR A 218 -1.35 -15.70 17.41
N LEU A 219 -0.60 -14.60 17.32
CA LEU A 219 0.28 -14.13 18.37
C LEU A 219 -0.58 -13.56 19.50
N THR A 220 -0.66 -14.30 20.60
CA THR A 220 -1.37 -13.88 21.81
C THR A 220 -0.41 -13.40 22.87
N GLY A 221 -0.84 -12.45 23.70
CA GLY A 221 -0.04 -11.97 24.81
C GLY A 221 -0.53 -10.64 25.33
N PRO A 222 -0.07 -10.24 26.53
CA PRO A 222 -0.49 -8.99 27.14
C PRO A 222 -0.12 -7.77 26.27
N GLY A 223 -0.77 -6.64 26.55
CA GLY A 223 -0.33 -5.33 26.03
C GLY A 223 1.17 -5.12 26.30
N GLY A 224 1.88 -4.48 25.36
CA GLY A 224 3.32 -4.20 25.52
C GLY A 224 4.28 -5.40 25.41
N ALA A 225 3.79 -6.63 25.14
CA ALA A 225 4.64 -7.82 24.92
C ALA A 225 5.48 -7.78 23.63
N GLY A 226 5.16 -6.85 22.71
CA GLY A 226 5.85 -6.69 21.43
C GLY A 226 5.25 -7.46 20.24
N LYS A 227 4.01 -7.99 20.37
CA LYS A 227 3.31 -8.79 19.34
C LYS A 227 3.42 -8.18 17.93
N THR A 228 3.03 -6.92 17.78
CA THR A 228 3.10 -6.17 16.52
C THR A 228 4.50 -6.10 15.96
N ARG A 229 5.52 -5.78 16.79
CA ARG A 229 6.91 -5.71 16.34
C ARG A 229 7.43 -7.07 15.87
N VAL A 230 7.08 -8.14 16.58
CA VAL A 230 7.46 -9.51 16.19
C VAL A 230 6.72 -9.93 14.92
N ALA A 231 5.43 -9.65 14.79
CA ALA A 231 4.66 -9.98 13.57
C ALA A 231 5.20 -9.27 12.33
N LEU A 232 5.54 -7.98 12.46
CA LEU A 232 6.12 -7.20 11.37
C LEU A 232 7.51 -7.70 10.98
N GLN A 233 8.36 -8.00 11.95
CA GLN A 233 9.70 -8.54 11.69
C GLN A 233 9.64 -9.96 11.10
N ALA A 234 8.73 -10.81 11.59
CA ALA A 234 8.48 -12.13 11.02
C ALA A 234 7.95 -12.03 9.59
N GLY A 235 7.00 -11.11 9.33
CA GLY A 235 6.53 -10.82 7.99
C GLY A 235 7.67 -10.39 7.05
N ALA A 236 8.60 -9.57 7.55
CA ALA A 236 9.78 -9.18 6.78
C ALA A 236 10.74 -10.35 6.49
N GLU A 237 10.89 -11.30 7.42
CA GLU A 237 11.67 -12.53 7.20
C GLU A 237 11.03 -13.49 6.20
N LEU A 238 9.70 -13.49 6.12
CA LEU A 238 8.92 -14.32 5.22
C LEU A 238 8.75 -13.73 3.81
N LEU A 239 9.16 -12.47 3.59
CA LEU A 239 9.04 -11.83 2.28
C LEU A 239 9.64 -12.68 1.17
N GLU A 240 10.77 -13.36 1.41
CA GLU A 240 11.45 -14.24 0.44
C GLU A 240 10.76 -15.58 0.19
N ASP A 241 9.83 -15.98 1.04
CA ASP A 241 9.07 -17.23 0.89
C ASP A 241 7.79 -17.01 0.08
N PHE A 242 7.14 -15.85 0.22
CA PHE A 242 5.83 -15.57 -0.37
C PHE A 242 5.89 -14.69 -1.63
N ARG A 243 5.68 -15.31 -2.81
CA ARG A 243 5.76 -14.66 -4.15
C ARG A 243 4.78 -13.50 -4.33
N SER A 244 3.60 -13.59 -3.72
CA SER A 244 2.56 -12.56 -3.80
C SER A 244 2.69 -11.50 -2.70
N GLY A 245 3.74 -11.56 -1.88
CA GLY A 245 4.11 -10.51 -0.95
C GLY A 245 3.62 -10.69 0.49
N VAL A 246 3.88 -9.68 1.32
CA VAL A 246 3.49 -9.63 2.72
C VAL A 246 2.87 -8.27 3.04
N PHE A 247 1.65 -8.28 3.54
CA PHE A 247 0.86 -7.07 3.76
C PHE A 247 0.44 -6.91 5.22
N PHE A 248 0.64 -5.72 5.75
CA PHE A 248 0.19 -5.27 7.06
C PHE A 248 -1.15 -4.56 6.98
N VAL A 249 -2.10 -5.03 7.79
CA VAL A 249 -3.44 -4.47 7.94
C VAL A 249 -3.60 -4.05 9.40
N SER A 250 -3.51 -2.74 9.65
CA SER A 250 -3.79 -2.17 10.97
C SER A 250 -5.30 -2.15 11.21
N LEU A 251 -5.77 -2.89 12.22
CA LEU A 251 -7.16 -2.89 12.66
C LEU A 251 -7.40 -1.99 13.89
N ALA A 252 -6.35 -1.33 14.39
CA ALA A 252 -6.47 -0.36 15.48
C ALA A 252 -7.53 0.75 15.27
N PRO A 253 -7.80 1.25 14.04
CA PRO A 253 -8.87 2.22 13.81
C PRO A 253 -10.22 1.59 13.41
N VAL A 254 -10.35 0.26 13.46
CA VAL A 254 -11.53 -0.48 13.00
C VAL A 254 -12.35 -0.93 14.20
N ALA A 255 -13.51 -0.30 14.41
CA ALA A 255 -14.40 -0.61 15.51
C ALA A 255 -15.57 -1.55 15.14
N GLU A 256 -15.89 -1.66 13.85
CA GLU A 256 -17.01 -2.46 13.34
C GLU A 256 -16.52 -3.72 12.62
N GLU A 257 -17.14 -4.87 12.90
CA GLU A 257 -16.74 -6.18 12.36
C GLU A 257 -16.85 -6.24 10.83
N ASP A 258 -17.91 -5.63 10.27
CA ASP A 258 -18.19 -5.60 8.82
C ASP A 258 -17.12 -4.80 8.04
N LEU A 259 -16.27 -4.03 8.71
CA LEU A 259 -15.20 -3.25 8.08
C LEU A 259 -13.89 -4.02 7.94
N LEU A 260 -13.77 -5.25 8.46
CA LEU A 260 -12.57 -6.08 8.31
C LEU A 260 -12.25 -6.33 6.83
N VAL A 261 -13.22 -6.88 6.09
CA VAL A 261 -13.08 -7.23 4.67
C VAL A 261 -12.78 -5.99 3.81
N PRO A 262 -13.54 -4.87 3.91
CA PRO A 262 -13.17 -3.62 3.25
C PRO A 262 -11.76 -3.12 3.57
N THR A 263 -11.31 -3.28 4.81
CA THR A 263 -9.98 -2.82 5.24
C THR A 263 -8.87 -3.68 4.62
N ILE A 264 -9.04 -5.00 4.57
CA ILE A 264 -8.09 -5.91 3.90
C ILE A 264 -8.08 -5.62 2.39
N ALA A 265 -9.26 -5.55 1.77
CA ALA A 265 -9.40 -5.28 0.34
C ALA A 265 -8.70 -3.98 -0.04
N ARG A 266 -8.89 -2.91 0.74
CA ARG A 266 -8.20 -1.62 0.56
C ARG A 266 -6.68 -1.75 0.63
N VAL A 267 -6.15 -2.50 1.59
CA VAL A 267 -4.69 -2.70 1.73
C VAL A 267 -4.10 -3.44 0.53
N LEU A 268 -4.84 -4.41 0.00
CA LEU A 268 -4.45 -5.20 -1.16
C LEU A 268 -4.78 -4.54 -2.51
N GLY A 269 -5.49 -3.40 -2.50
CA GLY A 269 -5.96 -2.75 -3.72
C GLY A 269 -7.15 -3.44 -4.40
N VAL A 270 -7.80 -4.39 -3.72
CA VAL A 270 -9.00 -5.08 -4.21
C VAL A 270 -10.20 -4.17 -4.05
N ARG A 271 -11.01 -4.05 -5.11
CA ARG A 271 -12.23 -3.23 -5.13
C ARG A 271 -13.45 -4.12 -5.25
N GLU A 272 -14.59 -3.60 -4.80
CA GLU A 272 -15.89 -4.26 -4.92
C GLU A 272 -16.29 -4.29 -6.40
N THR A 273 -16.47 -5.48 -6.96
CA THR A 273 -16.98 -5.67 -8.32
C THR A 273 -18.49 -5.53 -8.31
N ALA A 274 -19.04 -4.78 -9.26
CA ALA A 274 -20.47 -4.47 -9.23
C ALA A 274 -21.36 -5.73 -9.31
N GLY A 275 -22.31 -5.81 -8.38
CA GLY A 275 -23.24 -6.94 -8.26
C GLY A 275 -22.67 -8.17 -7.54
N GLU A 276 -21.44 -8.08 -7.02
CA GLU A 276 -20.79 -9.13 -6.23
C GLU A 276 -20.48 -8.62 -4.82
N ASP A 277 -20.52 -9.52 -3.85
CA ASP A 277 -20.13 -9.21 -2.47
C ASP A 277 -18.62 -8.98 -2.39
N LEU A 278 -18.17 -7.97 -1.64
CA LEU A 278 -16.74 -7.65 -1.51
C LEU A 278 -15.93 -8.80 -0.89
N GLY A 279 -16.54 -9.58 0.01
CA GLY A 279 -15.92 -10.78 0.58
C GLY A 279 -15.71 -11.87 -0.47
N ALA A 280 -16.67 -12.06 -1.36
CA ALA A 280 -16.54 -12.96 -2.51
C ALA A 280 -15.43 -12.48 -3.48
N THR A 281 -15.42 -11.19 -3.80
CA THR A 281 -14.39 -10.59 -4.69
C THR A 281 -12.99 -10.77 -4.10
N LEU A 282 -12.82 -10.48 -2.80
CA LEU A 282 -11.57 -10.66 -2.08
C LEU A 282 -11.14 -12.14 -2.03
N SER A 283 -12.08 -13.06 -1.82
CA SER A 283 -11.81 -14.49 -1.82
C SER A 283 -11.30 -14.98 -3.17
N THR A 284 -11.92 -14.54 -4.27
CA THR A 284 -11.47 -14.83 -5.63
C THR A 284 -10.07 -14.28 -5.88
N TYR A 285 -9.82 -13.01 -5.52
CA TYR A 285 -8.51 -12.38 -5.66
C TYR A 285 -7.41 -13.14 -4.92
N LEU A 286 -7.70 -13.65 -3.73
CA LEU A 286 -6.73 -14.37 -2.88
C LEU A 286 -6.53 -15.84 -3.29
N SER A 287 -7.43 -16.42 -4.08
CA SER A 287 -7.49 -17.86 -4.35
C SER A 287 -6.22 -18.45 -5.01
N ASP A 288 -5.51 -17.66 -5.81
CA ASP A 288 -4.28 -18.04 -6.51
C ASP A 288 -3.00 -17.43 -5.90
N LYS A 289 -3.16 -16.63 -4.83
CA LYS A 289 -2.07 -15.85 -4.22
C LYS A 289 -1.33 -16.66 -3.17
N HIS A 290 -0.01 -16.52 -3.19
CA HIS A 290 0.86 -17.05 -2.15
C HIS A 290 1.46 -15.89 -1.38
N MET A 291 0.75 -15.46 -0.33
CA MET A 291 1.03 -14.25 0.45
C MET A 291 0.81 -14.45 1.96
N VAL A 292 1.33 -13.50 2.74
CA VAL A 292 1.03 -13.36 4.16
C VAL A 292 0.25 -12.09 4.44
N LEU A 293 -0.84 -12.19 5.19
CA LEU A 293 -1.57 -11.07 5.77
C LEU A 293 -1.24 -10.96 7.26
N VAL A 294 -0.74 -9.80 7.68
CA VAL A 294 -0.52 -9.46 9.09
C VAL A 294 -1.68 -8.59 9.56
N LEU A 295 -2.62 -9.17 10.31
CA LEU A 295 -3.77 -8.50 10.90
C LEU A 295 -3.42 -8.06 12.33
N ASP A 296 -3.20 -6.77 12.51
CA ASP A 296 -2.76 -6.21 13.79
C ASP A 296 -3.95 -5.67 14.58
N ASN A 297 -3.93 -5.90 15.90
CA ASN A 297 -4.95 -5.43 16.86
C ASN A 297 -6.36 -6.05 16.73
N PHE A 298 -6.46 -7.36 16.50
CA PHE A 298 -7.74 -8.03 16.26
C PHE A 298 -8.67 -8.09 17.49
N GLU A 299 -8.18 -7.84 18.71
CA GLU A 299 -8.97 -7.87 19.95
C GLU A 299 -10.19 -6.92 19.95
N GLN A 300 -10.23 -5.92 19.08
CA GLN A 300 -11.35 -4.97 19.00
C GLN A 300 -12.54 -5.53 18.20
N ILE A 301 -12.30 -6.50 17.31
CA ILE A 301 -13.29 -7.04 16.37
C ILE A 301 -13.26 -8.57 16.34
N VAL A 302 -13.10 -9.21 17.50
CA VAL A 302 -12.98 -10.68 17.60
C VAL A 302 -14.17 -11.41 16.96
N GLY A 303 -15.37 -10.81 16.95
CA GLY A 303 -16.54 -11.36 16.25
C GLY A 303 -16.38 -11.47 14.74
N ALA A 304 -15.44 -10.75 14.13
CA ALA A 304 -15.08 -10.85 12.71
C ALA A 304 -14.20 -12.06 12.36
N ALA A 305 -13.79 -12.89 13.34
CA ALA A 305 -12.97 -14.08 13.11
C ALA A 305 -13.54 -15.08 12.07
N PRO A 306 -14.87 -15.30 11.94
CA PRO A 306 -15.43 -16.16 10.90
C PRO A 306 -15.05 -15.71 9.48
N ALA A 307 -14.97 -14.40 9.21
CA ALA A 307 -14.55 -13.88 7.90
C ALA A 307 -13.10 -14.29 7.57
N VAL A 308 -12.19 -14.32 8.56
CA VAL A 308 -10.82 -14.83 8.36
C VAL A 308 -10.83 -16.32 8.00
N ALA A 309 -11.72 -17.10 8.61
CA ALA A 309 -11.86 -18.52 8.30
C ALA A 309 -12.39 -18.74 6.87
N GLU A 310 -13.32 -17.91 6.41
CA GLU A 310 -13.85 -17.95 5.04
C GLU A 310 -12.76 -17.60 4.01
N LEU A 311 -11.97 -16.56 4.26
CA LEU A 311 -10.84 -16.20 3.39
C LEU A 311 -9.80 -17.34 3.29
N LEU A 312 -9.45 -17.97 4.42
CA LEU A 312 -8.52 -19.10 4.46
C LEU A 312 -9.09 -20.37 3.79
N ALA A 313 -10.42 -20.51 3.73
CA ALA A 313 -11.06 -21.60 3.01
C ALA A 313 -11.00 -21.40 1.49
N ALA A 314 -11.15 -20.15 1.03
CA ALA A 314 -11.07 -19.80 -0.39
C ALA A 314 -9.63 -19.70 -0.93
N ALA A 315 -8.65 -19.39 -0.07
CA ALA A 315 -7.26 -19.15 -0.46
C ALA A 315 -6.30 -20.18 0.17
N PRO A 316 -5.96 -21.28 -0.54
CA PRO A 316 -5.14 -22.37 0.01
C PRO A 316 -3.72 -21.93 0.36
N ASP A 317 -3.13 -21.05 -0.45
CA ASP A 317 -1.74 -20.60 -0.37
C ASP A 317 -1.54 -19.32 0.48
N VAL A 318 -2.61 -18.81 1.11
CA VAL A 318 -2.55 -17.61 1.95
C VAL A 318 -2.36 -17.98 3.41
N CYS A 319 -1.39 -17.32 4.05
CA CYS A 319 -1.16 -17.39 5.49
C CYS A 319 -1.56 -16.09 6.18
N VAL A 320 -2.05 -16.19 7.41
CA VAL A 320 -2.48 -15.05 8.21
C VAL A 320 -1.76 -15.06 9.56
N ILE A 321 -1.07 -13.96 9.87
CA ILE A 321 -0.56 -13.67 11.21
C ILE A 321 -1.52 -12.70 11.87
N VAL A 322 -2.12 -13.09 12.98
CA VAL A 322 -2.98 -12.20 13.78
C VAL A 322 -2.25 -11.81 15.04
N THR A 323 -2.26 -10.54 15.41
CA THR A 323 -1.90 -10.14 16.78
C THR A 323 -3.18 -9.87 17.54
N SER A 324 -3.34 -10.49 18.71
CA SER A 324 -4.48 -10.23 19.59
C SER A 324 -4.13 -10.41 21.07
N ARG A 325 -4.93 -9.84 21.97
CA ARG A 325 -4.87 -10.15 23.41
C ARG A 325 -5.53 -11.48 23.74
N GLU A 326 -6.49 -11.92 22.94
CA GLU A 326 -7.20 -13.17 23.15
C GLU A 326 -7.20 -14.05 21.90
N ARG A 327 -7.74 -15.26 22.02
CA ARG A 327 -7.81 -16.22 20.91
C ARG A 327 -9.04 -15.92 20.06
N LEU A 328 -8.93 -16.14 18.76
CA LEU A 328 -10.03 -15.98 17.80
C LEU A 328 -11.07 -17.11 17.94
N ARG A 329 -10.68 -18.26 18.48
CA ARG A 329 -11.53 -19.45 18.72
C ARG A 329 -12.12 -20.04 17.43
N ILE A 330 -11.32 -20.06 16.37
CA ILE A 330 -11.67 -20.72 15.09
C ILE A 330 -10.80 -21.95 14.84
N SER A 331 -11.32 -22.94 14.11
CA SER A 331 -10.69 -24.27 13.99
C SER A 331 -9.30 -24.27 13.36
N ALA A 332 -9.03 -23.33 12.44
CA ALA A 332 -7.74 -23.21 11.76
C ALA A 332 -6.64 -22.54 12.63
N GLU A 333 -7.00 -22.03 13.80
CA GLU A 333 -6.13 -21.19 14.64
C GLU A 333 -4.99 -21.98 15.30
N ARG A 334 -3.75 -21.60 15.00
CA ARG A 334 -2.59 -21.93 15.81
C ARG A 334 -2.25 -20.74 16.70
N VAL A 335 -2.32 -20.94 18.03
CA VAL A 335 -1.96 -19.90 18.99
C VAL A 335 -0.47 -19.96 19.31
N TYR A 336 0.22 -18.83 19.25
CA TYR A 336 1.58 -18.64 19.75
C TYR A 336 1.52 -17.64 20.91
N GLU A 337 1.79 -18.11 22.14
CA GLU A 337 1.80 -17.25 23.32
C GLU A 337 3.15 -16.55 23.42
N MET A 338 3.16 -15.23 23.30
CA MET A 338 4.38 -14.43 23.37
C MET A 338 4.98 -14.49 24.79
N PRO A 339 6.20 -15.03 24.96
CA PRO A 339 6.83 -15.06 26.27
C PRO A 339 7.34 -13.66 26.67
N ALA A 340 7.54 -13.45 27.96
CA ALA A 340 8.33 -12.33 28.45
C ALA A 340 9.79 -12.45 27.97
N LEU A 341 10.50 -11.32 27.89
CA LEU A 341 11.93 -11.37 27.57
C LEU A 341 12.69 -12.12 28.68
N PRO A 342 13.58 -13.05 28.32
CA PRO A 342 14.55 -13.60 29.26
C PRO A 342 15.34 -12.48 29.94
N GLU A 343 15.79 -12.70 31.18
CA GLU A 343 16.49 -11.68 31.98
C GLU A 343 17.64 -11.01 31.21
N ARG A 344 18.47 -11.80 30.53
CA ARG A 344 19.59 -11.31 29.71
C ARG A 344 19.12 -10.31 28.64
N ASP A 345 18.02 -10.62 27.97
CA ASP A 345 17.51 -9.83 26.85
C ASP A 345 16.73 -8.61 27.35
N ALA A 346 16.04 -8.72 28.48
CA ALA A 346 15.44 -7.59 29.17
C ALA A 346 16.50 -6.59 29.64
N ILE A 347 17.63 -7.05 30.18
CA ILE A 347 18.77 -6.18 30.53
C ILE A 347 19.36 -5.53 29.27
N ALA A 348 19.55 -6.29 28.19
CA ALA A 348 20.07 -5.73 26.93
C ALA A 348 19.15 -4.63 26.38
N LEU A 349 17.82 -4.85 26.41
CA LEU A 349 16.83 -3.85 26.04
C LEU A 349 16.88 -2.63 26.97
N PHE A 350 16.98 -2.84 28.29
CA PHE A 350 17.10 -1.75 29.26
C PHE A 350 18.31 -0.88 28.97
N VAL A 351 19.48 -1.48 28.78
CA VAL A 351 20.74 -0.75 28.52
C VAL A 351 20.64 0.04 27.21
N ALA A 352 20.18 -0.59 26.12
CA ALA A 352 20.04 0.07 24.84
C ALA A 352 19.13 1.31 24.92
N ARG A 353 18.07 1.24 25.74
CA ARG A 353 17.10 2.33 25.91
C ARG A 353 17.57 3.39 26.90
N ALA A 354 18.25 2.98 27.97
CA ALA A 354 18.84 3.88 28.95
C ALA A 354 19.95 4.72 28.31
N GLN A 355 20.78 4.14 27.44
CA GLN A 355 21.81 4.85 26.68
C GLN A 355 21.22 5.84 25.67
N ALA A 356 20.08 5.51 25.06
CA ALA A 356 19.38 6.42 24.17
C ALA A 356 18.79 7.64 24.91
N ALA A 357 18.36 7.46 26.17
CA ALA A 357 17.83 8.53 27.01
C ALA A 357 18.92 9.32 27.75
N ALA A 358 20.01 8.67 28.13
CA ALA A 358 21.14 9.20 28.88
C ALA A 358 22.44 8.65 28.28
N SER A 359 23.10 9.44 27.43
CA SER A 359 24.27 9.01 26.67
C SER A 359 25.48 8.61 27.54
N ASP A 360 25.50 9.02 28.80
CA ASP A 360 26.51 8.69 29.80
C ASP A 360 26.20 7.41 30.60
N PHE A 361 25.05 6.76 30.37
CA PHE A 361 24.69 5.53 31.04
C PHE A 361 25.61 4.36 30.63
N VAL A 362 26.26 3.74 31.61
CA VAL A 362 27.10 2.56 31.43
C VAL A 362 26.64 1.45 32.38
N LEU A 363 26.43 0.25 31.85
CA LEU A 363 26.25 -0.95 32.68
C LEU A 363 27.60 -1.31 33.29
N SER A 364 27.72 -1.20 34.61
CA SER A 364 28.91 -1.54 35.39
C SER A 364 28.61 -2.70 36.33
N ASP A 365 29.65 -3.29 36.92
CA ASP A 365 29.45 -4.35 37.90
C ASP A 365 28.70 -3.85 39.15
N ASP A 366 28.78 -2.56 39.47
CA ASP A 366 28.10 -1.93 40.61
C ASP A 366 26.58 -1.74 40.41
N ASN A 367 26.10 -1.69 39.15
CA ASN A 367 24.67 -1.47 38.86
C ASN A 367 23.98 -2.66 38.18
N ARG A 368 24.73 -3.68 37.73
CA ARG A 368 24.22 -4.88 37.04
C ARG A 368 23.13 -5.60 37.83
N GLU A 369 23.36 -5.88 39.11
CA GLU A 369 22.39 -6.59 39.96
C GLU A 369 21.10 -5.77 40.13
N CYS A 370 21.22 -4.45 40.24
CA CYS A 370 20.07 -3.55 40.36
C CYS A 370 19.25 -3.50 39.07
N VAL A 371 19.91 -3.45 37.91
CA VAL A 371 19.24 -3.50 36.59
C VAL A 371 18.56 -4.86 36.36
N ALA A 372 19.20 -5.96 36.79
CA ALA A 372 18.58 -7.29 36.73
C ALA A 372 17.31 -7.36 37.61
N ALA A 373 17.38 -6.86 38.86
CA ALA A 373 16.24 -6.79 39.76
C ALA A 373 15.11 -5.89 39.22
N LEU A 374 15.45 -4.76 38.56
CA LEU A 374 14.49 -3.92 37.85
C LEU A 374 13.78 -4.69 36.74
N CYS A 375 14.54 -5.34 35.84
CA CYS A 375 13.98 -6.10 34.72
C CYS A 375 13.09 -7.25 35.20
N GLN A 376 13.48 -7.93 36.28
CA GLN A 376 12.67 -8.96 36.92
C GLN A 376 11.36 -8.40 37.48
N ARG A 377 11.40 -7.23 38.13
CA ARG A 377 10.21 -6.58 38.70
C ARG A 377 9.25 -6.08 37.64
N LEU A 378 9.77 -5.70 36.47
CA LEU A 378 9.03 -5.34 35.26
C LEU A 378 8.58 -6.59 34.47
N GLU A 379 8.83 -7.79 35.00
CA GLU A 379 8.45 -9.09 34.45
C GLU A 379 8.97 -9.34 33.02
N GLY A 380 10.07 -8.68 32.62
CA GLY A 380 10.62 -8.80 31.26
C GLY A 380 9.67 -8.33 30.16
N LEU A 381 8.65 -7.53 30.47
CA LEU A 381 7.74 -6.96 29.47
C LEU A 381 8.46 -5.84 28.71
N PRO A 382 8.64 -5.93 27.38
CA PRO A 382 9.44 -4.97 26.61
C PRO A 382 9.04 -3.51 26.82
N LEU A 383 7.73 -3.21 26.79
CA LEU A 383 7.27 -1.84 26.98
C LEU A 383 7.53 -1.32 28.41
N SER A 384 7.34 -2.15 29.43
CA SER A 384 7.63 -1.78 30.83
C SER A 384 9.12 -1.48 31.01
N VAL A 385 9.98 -2.31 30.42
CA VAL A 385 11.44 -2.12 30.41
C VAL A 385 11.81 -0.82 29.70
N GLU A 386 11.24 -0.54 28.53
CA GLU A 386 11.48 0.71 27.79
C GLU A 386 11.07 1.95 28.59
N LEU A 387 9.89 1.94 29.22
CA LEU A 387 9.39 3.05 30.03
C LEU A 387 10.27 3.31 31.27
N ALA A 388 10.73 2.25 31.95
CA ALA A 388 11.64 2.38 33.07
C ALA A 388 13.02 2.88 32.64
N ALA A 389 13.57 2.34 31.55
CA ALA A 389 14.86 2.73 31.01
C ALA A 389 14.91 4.21 30.60
N ALA A 390 13.83 4.73 30.02
CA ALA A 390 13.70 6.15 29.67
C ALA A 390 13.85 7.11 30.86
N ARG A 391 13.64 6.63 32.10
CA ARG A 391 13.80 7.45 33.32
C ARG A 391 15.23 7.51 33.84
N SER A 392 16.16 6.78 33.20
CA SER A 392 17.58 6.81 33.56
C SER A 392 18.23 8.19 33.36
N ALA A 393 17.61 9.07 32.57
CA ALA A 393 18.04 10.46 32.41
C ALA A 393 17.90 11.31 33.69
N VAL A 394 17.06 10.90 34.64
CA VAL A 394 16.72 11.70 35.84
C VAL A 394 16.90 10.91 37.13
N LEU A 395 16.94 9.57 37.07
CA LEU A 395 17.00 8.68 38.22
C LEU A 395 18.06 7.59 38.00
N SER A 396 18.83 7.27 39.04
CA SER A 396 19.73 6.12 39.02
C SER A 396 18.96 4.79 39.04
N PRO A 397 19.54 3.66 38.56
CA PRO A 397 18.92 2.34 38.66
C PRO A 397 18.43 2.00 40.07
N GLN A 398 19.20 2.35 41.10
CA GLN A 398 18.84 2.11 42.50
C GLN A 398 17.59 2.92 42.89
N ALA A 399 17.54 4.20 42.55
CA ALA A 399 16.38 5.05 42.83
C ALA A 399 15.13 4.60 42.05
N LEU A 400 15.31 4.07 40.83
CA LEU A 400 14.24 3.47 40.06
C LEU A 400 13.67 2.24 40.77
N LEU A 401 14.53 1.34 41.25
CA LEU A 401 14.13 0.10 41.91
C LEU A 401 13.41 0.35 43.23
N GLU A 402 13.93 1.26 44.06
CA GLU A 402 13.32 1.66 45.33
C GLU A 402 11.91 2.22 45.13
N ARG A 403 11.75 3.17 44.20
CA ARG A 403 10.45 3.79 43.90
C ARG A 403 9.45 2.79 43.30
N LEU A 404 9.92 1.87 42.46
CA LEU A 404 9.10 0.81 41.90
C LEU A 404 8.58 -0.10 43.04
N ASN A 405 9.42 -0.43 44.03
CA ASN A 405 9.05 -1.25 45.17
C ASN A 405 8.03 -0.58 46.10
N GLU A 406 8.20 0.71 46.43
CA GLU A 406 7.29 1.44 47.32
C GLU A 406 5.86 1.52 46.77
N ARG A 407 5.71 1.78 45.46
CA ARG A 407 4.39 1.98 44.86
C ARG A 407 3.66 0.69 44.51
N LEU A 408 4.39 -0.38 44.20
CA LEU A 408 3.78 -1.69 44.00
C LEU A 408 3.20 -2.29 45.28
N MET A 409 3.63 -1.80 46.45
CA MET A 409 3.10 -2.18 47.77
C MET A 409 1.85 -1.38 48.18
N ILE A 410 1.60 -0.19 47.59
CA ILE A 410 0.53 0.73 48.03
C ILE A 410 -0.84 0.43 47.36
N LEU A 411 -0.88 -0.31 46.25
CA LEU A 411 -2.09 -0.49 45.41
C LEU A 411 -2.63 -1.94 45.33
N THR A 412 -2.38 -2.78 46.34
CA THR A 412 -2.91 -4.16 46.44
C THR A 412 -4.43 -4.26 46.68
N GLY A 413 -5.23 -3.28 46.20
CA GLY A 413 -6.67 -3.15 46.48
C GLY A 413 -7.62 -3.35 45.27
N GLY A 414 -7.12 -3.77 44.11
CA GLY A 414 -7.96 -4.05 42.93
C GLY A 414 -8.58 -5.47 42.91
N PRO A 415 -9.64 -5.71 42.11
CA PRO A 415 -10.26 -7.04 41.96
C PRO A 415 -9.23 -8.10 41.56
N ARG A 416 -9.33 -9.30 42.15
CA ARG A 416 -8.38 -10.43 42.01
C ARG A 416 -8.52 -11.20 40.69
N ASP A 417 -9.30 -10.67 39.76
CA ASP A 417 -9.90 -11.37 38.64
C ASP A 417 -9.12 -11.16 37.32
N ALA A 418 -8.19 -10.20 37.29
CA ALA A 418 -7.31 -9.93 36.15
C ALA A 418 -5.93 -10.57 36.35
N ALA A 419 -5.45 -11.32 35.35
CA ALA A 419 -4.16 -12.03 35.38
C ALA A 419 -3.00 -11.10 35.77
N ASP A 420 -2.17 -11.54 36.74
CA ASP A 420 -1.19 -10.73 37.47
C ASP A 420 -0.22 -9.92 36.57
N ARG A 421 0.05 -10.35 35.33
CA ARG A 421 0.99 -9.70 34.39
C ARG A 421 0.49 -8.37 33.80
N HIS A 422 -0.83 -8.17 33.65
CA HIS A 422 -1.39 -6.88 33.19
C HIS A 422 -1.23 -5.76 34.21
N ARG A 423 -1.03 -6.12 35.50
CA ARG A 423 -0.85 -5.16 36.58
C ARG A 423 0.46 -4.41 36.44
N THR A 424 1.56 -5.10 36.12
CA THR A 424 2.91 -4.54 36.09
C THR A 424 3.14 -3.51 34.99
N LEU A 425 2.65 -3.75 33.76
CA LEU A 425 2.73 -2.73 32.69
C LEU A 425 1.89 -1.51 33.03
N ARG A 426 0.64 -1.71 33.45
CA ARG A 426 -0.26 -0.63 33.85
C ARG A 426 0.35 0.23 34.97
N GLN A 427 0.93 -0.41 35.97
CA GLN A 427 1.63 0.26 37.08
C GLN A 427 2.84 1.06 36.60
N THR A 428 3.58 0.57 35.60
CA THR A 428 4.72 1.28 35.03
C THR A 428 4.27 2.53 34.26
N ILE A 429 3.15 2.45 33.54
CA ILE A 429 2.52 3.60 32.86
C ILE A 429 1.99 4.60 33.89
N GLU A 430 1.25 4.15 34.91
CA GLU A 430 0.73 5.00 36.00
C GLU A 430 1.87 5.74 36.71
N TRP A 431 2.95 5.05 37.04
CA TRP A 431 4.15 5.68 37.60
C TRP A 431 4.78 6.71 36.65
N SER A 432 4.89 6.39 35.36
CA SER A 432 5.41 7.32 34.34
C SER A 432 4.52 8.56 34.19
N TYR A 433 3.21 8.40 34.34
CA TYR A 433 2.22 9.48 34.30
C TYR A 433 2.26 10.35 35.57
N ASP A 434 2.41 9.75 36.76
CA ASP A 434 2.49 10.49 38.02
C ASP A 434 3.77 11.32 38.17
N LEU A 435 4.80 11.04 37.37
CA LEU A 435 6.02 11.84 37.26
C LEU A 435 5.87 13.05 36.32
N LEU A 436 4.77 13.13 35.57
CA LEU A 436 4.46 14.29 34.75
C LEU A 436 3.95 15.43 35.63
N ASP A 437 4.26 16.66 35.25
CA ASP A 437 3.58 17.80 35.85
C ASP A 437 2.11 17.88 35.40
N VAL A 438 1.33 18.76 36.03
CA VAL A 438 -0.12 18.89 35.77
C VAL A 438 -0.40 19.26 34.31
N SER A 439 0.47 20.06 33.69
CA SER A 439 0.36 20.53 32.31
C SER A 439 0.61 19.40 31.32
N GLU A 440 1.65 18.61 31.57
CA GLU A 440 2.01 17.41 30.80
C GLU A 440 0.95 16.30 30.94
N GLN A 441 0.40 16.08 32.14
CA GLN A 441 -0.72 15.15 32.34
C GLN A 441 -1.96 15.55 31.54
N SER A 442 -2.21 16.86 31.40
CA SER A 442 -3.31 17.41 30.59
C SER A 442 -3.12 17.16 29.11
N LEU A 443 -1.92 17.40 28.61
CA LEU A 443 -1.61 17.11 27.22
C LEU A 443 -1.65 15.60 26.93
N PHE A 444 -1.07 14.79 27.82
CA PHE A 444 -1.03 13.34 27.69
C PHE A 444 -2.43 12.73 27.53
N ARG A 445 -3.37 13.04 28.44
CA ARG A 445 -4.74 12.53 28.33
C ARG A 445 -5.51 13.13 27.14
N SER A 446 -5.19 14.36 26.74
CA SER A 446 -5.83 14.99 25.56
C SER A 446 -5.47 14.27 24.26
N LEU A 447 -4.24 13.78 24.13
CA LEU A 447 -3.77 13.10 22.92
C LEU A 447 -4.50 11.78 22.64
N SER A 448 -5.14 11.18 23.64
CA SER A 448 -5.84 9.90 23.48
C SER A 448 -7.14 10.01 22.70
N VAL A 449 -7.62 11.24 22.42
CA VAL A 449 -8.81 11.48 21.59
C VAL A 449 -8.56 11.20 20.10
N PHE A 450 -7.30 11.20 19.67
CA PHE A 450 -6.93 10.98 18.27
C PHE A 450 -6.77 9.49 17.94
N VAL A 451 -7.25 9.10 16.77
CA VAL A 451 -7.12 7.73 16.25
C VAL A 451 -5.94 7.67 15.27
N ASP A 452 -5.03 6.71 15.49
CA ASP A 452 -3.72 6.62 14.80
C ASP A 452 -2.82 7.87 15.00
N GLY A 453 -3.11 8.66 16.04
CA GLY A 453 -2.36 9.86 16.37
C GLY A 453 -2.77 11.10 15.58
N CYS A 454 -1.91 12.13 15.60
CA CYS A 454 -2.21 13.44 15.03
C CYS A 454 -0.95 14.17 14.55
N ARG A 455 -1.17 15.22 13.76
CA ARG A 455 -0.19 16.26 13.46
C ARG A 455 -0.17 17.33 14.53
N LEU A 456 0.88 18.16 14.52
CA LEU A 456 1.05 19.22 15.50
C LEU A 456 -0.11 20.23 15.50
N ASP A 457 -0.59 20.64 14.32
CA ASP A 457 -1.68 21.61 14.20
C ASP A 457 -3.01 21.08 14.77
N ALA A 458 -3.28 19.79 14.58
CA ALA A 458 -4.41 19.11 15.20
C ALA A 458 -4.25 19.06 16.72
N ALA A 459 -3.06 18.72 17.24
CA ALA A 459 -2.78 18.73 18.68
C ALA A 459 -2.96 20.14 19.27
N GLU A 460 -2.51 21.20 18.61
CA GLU A 460 -2.68 22.59 19.05
C GLU A 460 -4.14 23.02 19.10
N SER A 461 -4.94 22.59 18.14
CA SER A 461 -6.36 22.91 18.07
C SER A 461 -7.18 22.14 19.10
N VAL A 462 -6.89 20.85 19.32
CA VAL A 462 -7.74 19.96 20.12
C VAL A 462 -7.28 19.89 21.57
N CYS A 463 -5.98 19.71 21.82
CA CYS A 463 -5.48 19.38 23.16
C CYS A 463 -5.60 20.54 24.14
N LEU A 464 -5.78 20.18 25.42
CA LEU A 464 -5.76 21.14 26.52
C LEU A 464 -4.35 21.18 27.14
N THR A 465 -3.75 22.36 27.17
CA THR A 465 -2.59 22.64 28.04
C THR A 465 -3.06 23.41 29.27
N SER A 466 -2.51 23.05 30.43
CA SER A 466 -2.70 23.83 31.66
C SER A 466 -1.48 24.76 31.85
N GLY A 467 -1.68 25.99 32.32
CA GLY A 467 -0.58 26.92 32.58
C GLY A 467 0.11 27.46 31.30
N ASP A 468 1.41 27.74 31.39
CA ASP A 468 2.20 28.39 30.32
C ASP A 468 2.90 27.40 29.36
N LEU A 469 2.69 26.08 29.52
CA LEU A 469 3.33 25.06 28.69
C LEU A 469 2.73 25.06 27.27
N SER A 470 3.57 25.27 26.26
CA SER A 470 3.15 25.14 24.86
C SER A 470 2.92 23.66 24.50
N VAL A 471 2.03 23.40 23.53
CA VAL A 471 1.79 22.03 23.05
C VAL A 471 3.07 21.41 22.49
N VAL A 472 3.90 22.19 21.79
CA VAL A 472 5.18 21.75 21.23
C VAL A 472 6.14 21.30 22.34
N ASP A 473 6.34 22.12 23.37
CA ASP A 473 7.25 21.80 24.47
C ASP A 473 6.76 20.59 25.27
N GLY A 474 5.45 20.50 25.50
CA GLY A 474 4.83 19.35 26.14
C GLY A 474 4.98 18.06 25.34
N LEU A 475 4.79 18.12 24.01
CA LEU A 475 4.99 16.98 23.12
C LEU A 475 6.44 16.50 23.12
N GLN A 476 7.40 17.42 23.05
CA GLN A 476 8.82 17.08 23.14
C GLN A 476 9.13 16.37 24.45
N SER A 477 8.64 16.90 25.58
CA SER A 477 8.80 16.27 26.88
C SER A 477 8.18 14.87 26.95
N LEU A 478 6.98 14.67 26.40
CA LEU A 478 6.33 13.35 26.36
C LEU A 478 7.07 12.33 25.48
N VAL A 479 7.71 12.80 24.40
CA VAL A 479 8.57 11.97 23.53
C VAL A 479 9.85 11.56 24.25
N ASP A 480 10.51 12.50 24.91
CA ASP A 480 11.72 12.23 25.71
C ASP A 480 11.42 11.21 26.84
N LYS A 481 10.20 11.26 27.38
CA LYS A 481 9.69 10.32 28.40
C LYS A 481 9.13 9.02 27.82
N SER A 482 9.23 8.79 26.51
CA SER A 482 8.73 7.62 25.78
C SER A 482 7.23 7.32 25.97
N LEU A 483 6.44 8.33 26.31
CA LEU A 483 4.98 8.24 26.40
C LEU A 483 4.30 8.50 25.06
N VAL A 484 5.01 9.15 24.14
CA VAL A 484 4.57 9.48 22.78
C VAL A 484 5.68 9.14 21.78
N ARG A 485 5.31 8.81 20.54
CA ARG A 485 6.23 8.47 19.43
C ARG A 485 6.05 9.42 18.25
N GLN A 486 7.09 9.55 17.43
CA GLN A 486 7.11 10.39 16.21
C GLN A 486 7.58 9.60 14.98
N ARG A 487 7.01 9.93 13.81
CA ARG A 487 7.27 9.36 12.48
C ARG A 487 6.99 10.43 11.44
N PHE A 488 7.46 10.20 10.22
CA PHE A 488 7.13 11.03 9.08
C PHE A 488 5.98 10.39 8.30
N ASP A 489 4.98 11.20 7.97
CA ASP A 489 3.95 10.88 6.99
C ASP A 489 4.55 10.96 5.57
N PRO A 490 3.89 10.40 4.53
CA PRO A 490 4.41 10.40 3.15
C PRO A 490 4.69 11.78 2.55
N ASP A 491 4.03 12.82 3.05
CA ASP A 491 4.25 14.22 2.65
C ASP A 491 5.38 14.91 3.43
N GLY A 492 6.09 14.18 4.31
CA GLY A 492 7.22 14.69 5.09
C GLY A 492 6.83 15.39 6.39
N GLU A 493 5.54 15.45 6.74
CA GLU A 493 5.08 16.02 7.99
C GLU A 493 5.25 15.06 9.17
N ARG A 494 5.41 15.60 10.39
CA ARG A 494 5.57 14.76 11.59
C ARG A 494 4.22 14.32 12.15
N ARG A 495 4.04 13.01 12.29
CA ARG A 495 2.92 12.39 12.99
C ARG A 495 3.33 11.93 14.37
N ILE A 496 2.45 12.19 15.33
CA ILE A 496 2.60 11.96 16.76
C ILE A 496 1.56 10.93 17.17
N TRP A 497 1.95 9.84 17.82
CA TRP A 497 0.98 8.84 18.32
C TRP A 497 1.41 8.20 19.63
N MET A 498 0.46 7.55 20.28
CA MET A 498 0.68 6.76 21.49
C MET A 498 0.70 5.27 21.16
N LEU A 499 1.54 4.51 21.87
CA LEU A 499 1.41 3.06 21.86
C LEU A 499 0.07 2.68 22.49
N GLU A 500 -0.59 1.65 21.97
CA GLU A 500 -1.96 1.29 22.34
C GLU A 500 -2.17 1.23 23.86
N SER A 501 -1.35 0.48 24.61
CA SER A 501 -1.49 0.36 26.06
C SER A 501 -1.32 1.70 26.81
N ILE A 502 -0.53 2.62 26.25
CA ILE A 502 -0.38 3.99 26.78
C ILE A 502 -1.62 4.82 26.45
N GLY A 503 -2.13 4.71 25.22
CA GLY A 503 -3.36 5.35 24.76
C GLY A 503 -4.59 4.91 25.57
N GLU A 504 -4.73 3.62 25.88
CA GLU A 504 -5.78 3.09 26.74
C GLU A 504 -5.74 3.72 28.13
N TYR A 505 -4.56 3.75 28.75
CA TYR A 505 -4.38 4.39 30.05
C TYR A 505 -4.70 5.90 29.98
N ALA A 506 -4.25 6.58 28.92
CA ALA A 506 -4.55 7.99 28.68
C ALA A 506 -6.05 8.25 28.54
N THR A 507 -6.77 7.40 27.82
CA THR A 507 -8.24 7.45 27.67
C THR A 507 -8.95 7.23 29.00
N GLU A 508 -8.48 6.29 29.83
CA GLU A 508 -9.03 6.13 31.18
C GLU A 508 -8.82 7.37 32.06
N GLN A 509 -7.63 7.99 31.99
CA GLN A 509 -7.38 9.25 32.72
C GLN A 509 -8.23 10.40 32.17
N LEU A 510 -8.48 10.44 30.86
CA LEU A 510 -9.37 11.40 30.22
C LEU A 510 -10.83 11.25 30.70
N VAL A 511 -11.30 10.02 30.81
CA VAL A 511 -12.65 9.73 31.37
C VAL A 511 -12.70 10.14 32.84
N ARG A 512 -11.66 9.83 33.63
CA ARG A 512 -11.58 10.20 35.04
C ARG A 512 -11.47 11.71 35.27
N SER A 513 -10.87 12.46 34.36
CA SER A 513 -10.80 13.93 34.45
C SER A 513 -12.15 14.60 34.17
N GLY A 514 -13.08 13.89 33.51
CA GLY A 514 -14.37 14.44 33.09
C GLY A 514 -14.29 15.32 31.85
N GLU A 515 -13.16 15.33 31.14
CA GLU A 515 -12.91 16.19 29.98
C GLU A 515 -13.17 15.47 28.64
N ALA A 516 -13.51 14.18 28.66
CA ALA A 516 -13.69 13.34 27.47
C ALA A 516 -14.66 13.94 26.44
N ASP A 517 -15.86 14.35 26.87
CA ASP A 517 -16.86 14.93 25.97
C ASP A 517 -16.40 16.25 25.34
N LEU A 518 -15.68 17.08 26.11
CA LEU A 518 -15.15 18.35 25.63
C LEU A 518 -14.10 18.12 24.54
N LEU A 519 -13.15 17.24 24.80
CA LEU A 519 -12.06 16.93 23.86
C LEU A 519 -12.59 16.22 22.60
N ALA A 520 -13.55 15.31 22.74
CA ALA A 520 -14.20 14.64 21.61
C ALA A 520 -14.93 15.65 20.71
N ARG A 521 -15.63 16.65 21.28
CA ARG A 521 -16.23 17.75 20.51
C ARG A 521 -15.19 18.60 19.79
N ARG A 522 -14.08 18.94 20.46
CA ARG A 522 -12.96 19.70 19.84
C ARG A 522 -12.32 18.91 18.69
N HIS A 523 -12.10 17.61 18.87
CA HIS A 523 -11.60 16.71 17.83
C HIS A 523 -12.50 16.73 16.60
N THR A 524 -13.79 16.47 16.76
CA THR A 524 -14.71 16.49 15.62
C THR A 524 -14.84 17.85 14.98
N GLN A 525 -14.83 18.93 15.76
CA GLN A 525 -14.87 20.28 15.22
C GLN A 525 -13.61 20.58 14.39
N HIS A 526 -12.43 20.18 14.86
CA HIS A 526 -11.18 20.34 14.12
C HIS A 526 -11.21 19.58 12.79
N PHE A 527 -11.59 18.30 12.78
CA PHE A 527 -11.64 17.51 11.55
C PHE A 527 -12.78 17.93 10.61
N LEU A 528 -13.87 18.49 11.13
CA LEU A 528 -14.89 19.13 10.32
C LEU A 528 -14.36 20.40 9.63
N GLU A 529 -13.71 21.29 10.37
CA GLU A 529 -13.10 22.50 9.83
C GLU A 529 -12.03 22.16 8.78
N LEU A 530 -11.21 21.15 9.05
CA LEU A 530 -10.21 20.66 8.11
C LEU A 530 -10.86 20.16 6.81
N ALA A 531 -11.94 19.38 6.91
CA ALA A 531 -12.66 18.87 5.75
C ALA A 531 -13.28 20.01 4.93
N GLU A 532 -13.92 20.98 5.59
CA GLU A 532 -14.56 22.13 4.93
C GLU A 532 -13.54 23.12 4.34
N GLN A 533 -12.34 23.24 4.94
CA GLN A 533 -11.26 24.06 4.39
C GLN A 533 -10.70 23.46 3.10
N ALA A 534 -10.57 22.14 3.06
CA ALA A 534 -9.99 21.43 1.92
C ALA A 534 -11.00 21.26 0.76
N GLU A 535 -12.28 21.08 1.07
CA GLU A 535 -13.33 20.77 0.08
C GLU A 535 -13.29 21.65 -1.19
N PRO A 536 -13.18 23.00 -1.12
CA PRO A 536 -13.20 23.85 -2.31
C PRO A 536 -11.93 23.73 -3.16
N ASP A 537 -10.83 23.27 -2.57
CA ASP A 537 -9.49 23.20 -3.14
C ASP A 537 -9.08 21.78 -3.57
N LEU A 538 -9.81 20.73 -3.15
CA LEU A 538 -9.56 19.33 -3.53
C LEU A 538 -9.60 19.09 -5.05
N TRP A 539 -10.30 19.94 -5.80
CA TRP A 539 -10.38 19.91 -7.27
C TRP A 539 -9.58 21.02 -7.96
N ARG A 540 -8.66 21.70 -7.25
CA ARG A 540 -7.83 22.82 -7.77
C ARG A 540 -6.34 22.42 -7.86
N GLN A 541 -5.46 23.33 -8.26
CA GLN A 541 -3.99 23.11 -8.26
C GLN A 541 -3.40 22.68 -6.90
N LYS A 542 -4.13 22.79 -5.79
CA LYS A 542 -3.71 22.33 -4.46
C LYS A 542 -4.12 20.88 -4.14
N THR A 543 -4.68 20.13 -5.10
CA THR A 543 -5.04 18.71 -4.93
C THR A 543 -3.86 17.90 -4.38
N ASP A 544 -2.64 18.16 -4.87
CA ASP A 544 -1.41 17.46 -4.45
C ASP A 544 -1.04 17.69 -2.99
N ALA A 545 -1.46 18.80 -2.38
CA ALA A 545 -1.21 19.07 -0.96
C ALA A 545 -2.30 18.47 -0.06
N TRP A 546 -3.56 18.46 -0.52
CA TRP A 546 -4.69 17.99 0.29
C TRP A 546 -4.87 16.47 0.25
N LEU A 547 -4.63 15.83 -0.89
CA LEU A 547 -4.83 14.38 -1.02
C LEU A 547 -3.96 13.58 -0.04
N PRO A 548 -2.62 13.76 0.01
CA PRO A 548 -1.77 13.02 0.96
C PRO A 548 -2.18 13.25 2.41
N ARG A 549 -2.55 14.49 2.75
CA ARG A 549 -3.04 14.84 4.08
C ARG A 549 -4.34 14.10 4.42
N PHE A 550 -5.28 14.03 3.49
CA PHE A 550 -6.53 13.29 3.71
C PHE A 550 -6.28 11.79 3.85
N GLU A 551 -5.26 11.24 3.19
CA GLU A 551 -4.90 9.83 3.32
C GLU A 551 -4.44 9.45 4.72
N VAL A 552 -3.63 10.29 5.34
CA VAL A 552 -3.11 10.02 6.68
C VAL A 552 -4.14 10.30 7.78
N GLU A 553 -5.08 11.23 7.55
CA GLU A 553 -6.10 11.61 8.55
C GLU A 553 -7.40 10.79 8.46
N GLN A 554 -7.48 9.75 7.63
CA GLN A 554 -8.71 8.97 7.45
C GLN A 554 -9.27 8.40 8.74
N ALA A 555 -8.40 7.89 9.61
CA ALA A 555 -8.82 7.33 10.89
C ALA A 555 -9.51 8.39 11.76
N ASN A 556 -8.97 9.62 11.78
CA ASN A 556 -9.55 10.72 12.51
C ASN A 556 -10.84 11.25 11.87
N PHE A 557 -10.92 11.35 10.54
CA PHE A 557 -12.16 11.73 9.85
C PHE A 557 -13.28 10.72 10.11
N ARG A 558 -12.95 9.42 10.07
CA ARG A 558 -13.91 8.36 10.39
C ARG A 558 -14.37 8.47 11.84
N ALA A 559 -13.44 8.58 12.78
CA ALA A 559 -13.77 8.74 14.21
C ALA A 559 -14.67 9.97 14.46
N ALA A 560 -14.40 11.09 13.80
CA ALA A 560 -15.22 12.29 13.90
C ALA A 560 -16.64 12.08 13.35
N LEU A 561 -16.78 11.40 12.20
CA LEU A 561 -18.07 11.07 11.62
C LEU A 561 -18.85 10.06 12.48
N GLU A 562 -18.20 9.00 12.97
CA GLU A 562 -18.82 7.98 13.82
C GLU A 562 -19.35 8.56 15.12
N ARG A 563 -18.59 9.47 15.74
CA ARG A 563 -19.05 10.17 16.94
C ARG A 563 -20.28 11.03 16.62
N ALA A 564 -20.26 11.75 15.51
CA ALA A 564 -21.39 12.58 15.10
C ALA A 564 -22.65 11.72 14.84
N LEU A 565 -22.50 10.54 14.23
CA LEU A 565 -23.59 9.57 14.05
C LEU A 565 -24.09 9.02 15.40
N SER A 566 -23.18 8.56 16.26
CA SER A 566 -23.50 7.91 17.54
C SER A 566 -24.18 8.85 18.53
N ASN A 567 -23.83 10.14 18.50
CA ASN A 567 -24.41 11.16 19.36
C ASN A 567 -25.65 11.84 18.74
N GLU A 568 -26.09 11.42 17.55
CA GLU A 568 -27.14 12.08 16.77
C GLU A 568 -26.87 13.60 16.57
N GLU A 569 -25.59 13.97 16.39
CA GLU A 569 -25.17 15.33 16.03
C GLU A 569 -25.42 15.55 14.52
N ASN A 570 -26.69 15.53 14.11
CA ASN A 570 -27.10 15.41 12.72
C ASN A 570 -26.44 16.45 11.78
N GLU A 571 -26.44 17.73 12.17
CA GLU A 571 -25.84 18.80 11.35
C GLU A 571 -24.34 18.57 11.12
N THR A 572 -23.61 18.10 12.14
CA THR A 572 -22.18 17.78 12.06
C THR A 572 -21.93 16.60 11.13
N ALA A 573 -22.73 15.52 11.26
CA ALA A 573 -22.61 14.33 10.41
C ALA A 573 -22.85 14.66 8.93
N PHE A 574 -23.86 15.48 8.62
CA PHE A 574 -24.15 15.91 7.26
C PHE A 574 -23.07 16.83 6.67
N ARG A 575 -22.51 17.74 7.48
CA ARG A 575 -21.40 18.62 7.03
C ARG A 575 -20.15 17.81 6.73
N LEU A 576 -19.74 16.91 7.63
CA LEU A 576 -18.60 16.01 7.45
C LEU A 576 -18.80 15.10 6.23
N GLY A 577 -19.90 14.36 6.16
CA GLY A 577 -20.17 13.45 5.05
C GLY A 577 -20.16 14.14 3.68
N GLY A 578 -20.73 15.34 3.59
CA GLY A 578 -20.70 16.13 2.37
C GLY A 578 -19.31 16.67 2.02
N ALA A 579 -18.50 17.08 3.01
CA ALA A 579 -17.16 17.63 2.79
C ALA A 579 -16.11 16.55 2.45
N LEU A 580 -16.29 15.32 2.93
CA LEU A 580 -15.40 14.19 2.64
C LEU A 580 -15.63 13.58 1.24
N TYR A 581 -16.80 13.81 0.64
CA TYR A 581 -17.17 13.19 -0.63
C TYR A 581 -16.20 13.44 -1.79
N PRO A 582 -15.73 14.68 -2.06
CA PRO A 582 -14.70 14.95 -3.06
C PRO A 582 -13.46 14.04 -2.97
N PHE A 583 -12.99 13.77 -1.74
CA PHE A 583 -11.85 12.89 -1.52
C PHE A 583 -12.17 11.45 -1.92
N TRP A 584 -13.34 10.93 -1.52
CA TRP A 584 -13.76 9.60 -1.92
C TRP A 584 -13.95 9.48 -3.43
N GLU A 585 -14.44 10.53 -4.10
CA GLU A 585 -14.57 10.55 -5.55
C GLU A 585 -13.19 10.54 -6.24
N LEU A 586 -12.26 11.41 -5.83
CA LEU A 586 -10.89 11.48 -6.37
C LEU A 586 -10.09 10.18 -6.20
N ARG A 587 -10.30 9.45 -5.10
CA ARG A 587 -9.61 8.18 -4.81
C ARG A 587 -10.43 6.95 -5.18
N ALA A 588 -11.54 7.12 -5.91
CA ALA A 588 -12.45 6.07 -6.33
C ALA A 588 -12.90 5.12 -5.19
N ARG A 589 -13.13 5.67 -3.99
CA ARG A 589 -13.58 4.97 -2.77
C ARG A 589 -15.10 4.96 -2.65
N HIS A 590 -15.77 4.52 -3.71
CA HIS A 590 -17.22 4.64 -3.84
C HIS A 590 -18.00 3.73 -2.87
N GLY A 591 -17.46 2.53 -2.55
CA GLY A 591 -18.08 1.61 -1.57
C GLY A 591 -18.10 2.19 -0.16
N GLU A 592 -16.95 2.70 0.32
CA GLU A 592 -16.85 3.39 1.63
C GLU A 592 -17.79 4.60 1.70
N ALA A 593 -17.79 5.43 0.65
CA ALA A 593 -18.71 6.57 0.56
C ALA A 593 -20.18 6.13 0.62
N ARG A 594 -20.56 5.07 -0.11
CA ARG A 594 -21.94 4.54 -0.11
C ARG A 594 -22.39 4.13 1.28
N VAL A 595 -21.57 3.35 1.99
CA VAL A 595 -21.90 2.86 3.34
C VAL A 595 -22.05 4.04 4.30
N LEU A 596 -21.04 4.93 4.38
CA LEU A 596 -21.04 6.04 5.34
C LEU A 596 -22.12 7.08 5.04
N LEU A 597 -22.32 7.45 3.77
CA LEU A 597 -23.35 8.43 3.40
C LEU A 597 -24.77 7.88 3.60
N SER A 598 -24.98 6.56 3.43
CA SER A 598 -26.29 5.96 3.72
C SER A 598 -26.66 6.05 5.21
N ARG A 599 -25.68 5.85 6.11
CA ARG A 599 -25.85 6.05 7.56
C ARG A 599 -26.15 7.50 7.92
N VAL A 600 -25.46 8.46 7.29
CA VAL A 600 -25.77 9.90 7.46
C VAL A 600 -27.19 10.22 7.02
N LEU A 601 -27.64 9.67 5.88
CA LEU A 601 -28.99 9.89 5.36
C LEU A 601 -30.09 9.23 6.18
N ALA A 602 -29.76 8.20 6.98
CA ALA A 602 -30.67 7.54 7.89
C ALA A 602 -30.98 8.35 9.17
N LEU A 603 -30.25 9.43 9.44
CA LEU A 603 -30.54 10.33 10.55
C LEU A 603 -31.81 11.18 10.28
N ASP A 604 -32.71 11.25 11.27
CA ASP A 604 -34.00 11.95 11.19
C ASP A 604 -33.97 13.37 11.78
N ASN A 605 -34.67 14.31 11.11
CA ASN A 605 -35.02 15.67 11.55
C ASN A 605 -33.86 16.64 11.91
N GLY A 606 -34.15 17.95 11.88
CA GLY A 606 -33.30 19.01 12.44
C GLY A 606 -32.10 19.49 11.61
N VAL A 607 -31.87 18.93 10.42
CA VAL A 607 -30.72 19.28 9.55
C VAL A 607 -31.08 20.42 8.59
N SER A 608 -30.12 21.30 8.32
CA SER A 608 -30.24 22.30 7.26
C SER A 608 -30.54 21.65 5.90
N PRO A 609 -31.58 22.10 5.16
CA PRO A 609 -31.87 21.55 3.83
C PRO A 609 -30.66 21.64 2.88
N ARG A 610 -29.77 22.61 3.08
CA ARG A 610 -28.55 22.76 2.27
C ARG A 610 -27.58 21.59 2.47
N HIS A 611 -27.33 21.18 3.72
CA HIS A 611 -26.44 20.06 4.00
C HIS A 611 -27.07 18.72 3.59
N ARG A 612 -28.39 18.57 3.78
CA ARG A 612 -29.12 17.40 3.27
C ARG A 612 -29.00 17.25 1.76
N ALA A 613 -29.24 18.33 1.00
CA ALA A 613 -29.08 18.32 -0.45
C ALA A 613 -27.66 17.93 -0.88
N LYS A 614 -26.63 18.46 -0.21
CA LYS A 614 -25.23 18.13 -0.48
C LYS A 614 -24.92 16.64 -0.31
N VAL A 615 -25.37 16.03 0.79
CA VAL A 615 -25.17 14.60 1.07
C VAL A 615 -25.98 13.73 0.10
N LEU A 616 -27.21 14.12 -0.26
CA LEU A 616 -27.99 13.41 -1.28
C LEU A 616 -27.31 13.42 -2.66
N ILE A 617 -26.73 14.56 -3.07
CA ILE A 617 -25.94 14.66 -4.31
C ILE A 617 -24.73 13.73 -4.26
N ALA A 618 -23.98 13.76 -3.16
CA ALA A 618 -22.81 12.89 -2.94
C ALA A 618 -23.19 11.40 -2.97
N ALA A 619 -24.25 11.01 -2.26
CA ALA A 619 -24.72 9.64 -2.18
C ALA A 619 -25.23 9.14 -3.55
N GLY A 620 -26.03 9.96 -4.25
CA GLY A 620 -26.51 9.62 -5.59
C GLY A 620 -25.37 9.45 -6.59
N ARG A 621 -24.34 10.29 -6.50
CA ARG A 621 -23.13 10.10 -7.32
C ARG A 621 -22.36 8.85 -6.92
N ALA A 622 -22.15 8.57 -5.64
CA ALA A 622 -21.48 7.36 -5.15
C ALA A 622 -22.16 6.05 -5.60
N THR A 623 -23.49 6.00 -5.63
CA THR A 623 -24.25 4.83 -6.10
C THR A 623 -24.22 4.69 -7.62
N SER A 624 -24.22 5.80 -8.36
CA SER A 624 -24.09 5.79 -9.83
C SER A 624 -22.80 5.12 -10.31
N TRP A 625 -21.68 5.31 -9.59
CA TRP A 625 -20.40 4.66 -9.88
C TRP A 625 -20.39 3.14 -9.63
N GLN A 626 -21.44 2.60 -9.00
CA GLN A 626 -21.64 1.17 -8.70
C GLN A 626 -22.82 0.58 -9.48
N PHE A 627 -23.24 1.21 -10.58
CA PHE A 627 -24.37 0.80 -11.44
C PHE A 627 -25.74 0.76 -10.76
N ASP A 628 -25.89 1.28 -9.54
CA ASP A 628 -27.18 1.41 -8.89
C ASP A 628 -27.89 2.70 -9.34
N TRP A 629 -28.29 2.68 -10.62
CA TRP A 629 -28.96 3.79 -11.29
C TRP A 629 -30.30 4.15 -10.64
N LEU A 630 -30.99 3.15 -10.08
CA LEU A 630 -32.30 3.34 -9.45
C LEU A 630 -32.16 4.15 -8.17
N THR A 631 -31.30 3.72 -7.26
CA THR A 631 -31.04 4.44 -6.00
C THR A 631 -30.40 5.80 -6.29
N SER A 632 -29.46 5.88 -7.23
CA SER A 632 -28.88 7.15 -7.69
C SER A 632 -29.96 8.16 -8.10
N ASN A 633 -30.88 7.78 -9.00
CA ASN A 633 -31.91 8.69 -9.48
C ASN A 633 -32.85 9.14 -8.35
N ALA A 634 -33.29 8.23 -7.48
CA ALA A 634 -34.16 8.58 -6.36
C ALA A 634 -33.52 9.64 -5.42
N LEU A 635 -32.24 9.45 -5.08
CA LEU A 635 -31.49 10.38 -4.23
C LEU A 635 -31.31 11.75 -4.91
N LEU A 636 -30.96 11.76 -6.20
CA LEU A 636 -30.76 12.99 -6.97
C LEU A 636 -32.07 13.75 -7.20
N GLU A 637 -33.19 13.07 -7.41
CA GLU A 637 -34.51 13.71 -7.53
C GLU A 637 -34.95 14.38 -6.22
N GLU A 638 -34.70 13.74 -5.07
CA GLU A 638 -34.91 14.37 -3.75
C GLU A 638 -34.02 15.62 -3.59
N ALA A 639 -32.74 15.52 -3.96
CA ALA A 639 -31.83 16.66 -3.93
C ALA A 639 -32.30 17.83 -4.80
N VAL A 640 -32.77 17.55 -6.03
CA VAL A 640 -33.35 18.56 -6.93
C VAL A 640 -34.54 19.26 -6.27
N ALA A 641 -35.44 18.51 -5.62
CA ALA A 641 -36.60 19.08 -4.94
C ALA A 641 -36.18 20.03 -3.80
N ILE A 642 -35.12 19.71 -3.07
CA ILE A 642 -34.57 20.55 -2.00
C ILE A 642 -33.86 21.78 -2.59
N CYS A 643 -32.97 21.61 -3.56
CA CYS A 643 -32.26 22.71 -4.21
C CYS A 643 -33.22 23.70 -4.86
N ARG A 644 -34.33 23.25 -5.46
CA ARG A 644 -35.40 24.12 -5.97
C ARG A 644 -36.02 24.99 -4.89
N LYS A 645 -36.29 24.44 -3.69
CA LYS A 645 -36.81 25.21 -2.55
C LYS A 645 -35.79 26.23 -2.03
N LEU A 646 -34.50 25.89 -2.10
CA LEU A 646 -33.40 26.76 -1.65
C LEU A 646 -33.01 27.83 -2.68
N GLY A 647 -33.48 27.72 -3.93
CA GLY A 647 -32.99 28.55 -5.05
C GLY A 647 -31.55 28.24 -5.45
N ASP A 648 -31.03 27.07 -5.09
CA ASP A 648 -29.67 26.62 -5.40
C ASP A 648 -29.60 26.09 -6.84
N VAL A 649 -29.46 27.02 -7.79
CA VAL A 649 -29.38 26.70 -9.23
C VAL A 649 -28.18 25.83 -9.59
N ASP A 650 -27.06 25.98 -8.87
CA ASP A 650 -25.87 25.15 -9.06
C ASP A 650 -26.12 23.70 -8.63
N GLY A 651 -26.72 23.50 -7.46
CA GLY A 651 -27.10 22.19 -6.97
C GLY A 651 -28.06 21.45 -7.92
N ILE A 652 -29.05 22.16 -8.48
CA ILE A 652 -29.95 21.57 -9.50
C ILE A 652 -29.16 21.18 -10.75
N GLY A 653 -28.31 22.07 -11.27
CA GLY A 653 -27.49 21.80 -12.46
C GLY A 653 -26.57 20.59 -12.27
N ARG A 654 -25.98 20.43 -11.08
CA ARG A 654 -25.19 19.23 -10.73
C ARG A 654 -26.00 17.94 -10.76
N CYS A 655 -27.17 17.95 -10.12
CA CYS A 655 -28.05 16.77 -10.11
C CYS A 655 -28.46 16.38 -11.52
N LEU A 656 -28.86 17.35 -12.35
CA LEU A 656 -29.24 17.12 -13.74
C LEU A 656 -28.07 16.61 -14.59
N GLY A 657 -26.86 17.07 -14.31
CA GLY A 657 -25.63 16.54 -14.89
C GLY A 657 -25.48 15.03 -14.64
N PHE A 658 -25.65 14.60 -13.39
CA PHE A 658 -25.52 13.19 -13.00
C PHE A 658 -26.67 12.32 -13.51
N ILE A 659 -27.92 12.80 -13.41
CA ILE A 659 -29.10 12.12 -13.97
C ILE A 659 -28.96 11.97 -15.49
N GLY A 660 -28.53 13.04 -16.17
CA GLY A 660 -28.31 13.03 -17.61
C GLY A 660 -27.26 12.01 -18.03
N HIS A 661 -26.14 11.93 -17.30
CA HIS A 661 -25.11 10.92 -17.53
C HIS A 661 -25.66 9.50 -17.34
N ALA A 662 -26.33 9.22 -16.23
CA ALA A 662 -26.95 7.91 -16.00
C ALA A 662 -27.94 7.50 -17.12
N ARG A 663 -28.69 8.47 -17.64
CA ARG A 663 -29.60 8.26 -18.79
C ARG A 663 -28.87 7.92 -20.09
N LEU A 664 -27.68 8.48 -20.34
CA LEU A 664 -26.86 8.07 -21.48
C LEU A 664 -26.47 6.59 -21.37
N PHE A 665 -25.95 6.17 -20.21
CA PHE A 665 -25.54 4.78 -19.96
C PHE A 665 -26.70 3.79 -19.95
N THR A 666 -27.94 4.24 -19.73
CA THR A 666 -29.13 3.39 -19.74
C THR A 666 -29.97 3.51 -21.02
N GLY A 667 -29.51 4.31 -21.99
CA GLY A 667 -30.10 4.43 -23.33
C GLY A 667 -31.23 5.45 -23.50
N ASP A 668 -31.60 6.20 -22.46
CA ASP A 668 -32.55 7.32 -22.57
C ASP A 668 -31.86 8.59 -23.09
N HIS A 669 -31.38 8.56 -24.33
CA HIS A 669 -30.63 9.66 -24.93
C HIS A 669 -31.43 10.97 -25.03
N GLN A 670 -32.76 10.88 -25.20
CA GLN A 670 -33.62 12.05 -25.28
C GLN A 670 -33.81 12.68 -23.88
N GLY A 671 -34.09 11.87 -22.86
CA GLY A 671 -34.17 12.35 -21.47
C GLY A 671 -32.82 12.82 -20.94
N ALA A 672 -31.70 12.27 -21.41
CA ALA A 672 -30.36 12.75 -21.13
C ALA A 672 -30.13 14.15 -21.70
N ALA A 673 -30.39 14.34 -23.01
CA ALA A 673 -30.24 15.63 -23.66
C ALA A 673 -31.07 16.73 -22.96
N THR A 674 -32.34 16.44 -22.64
CA THR A 674 -33.20 17.39 -21.94
C THR A 674 -32.65 17.78 -20.56
N ALA A 675 -32.21 16.82 -19.75
CA ALA A 675 -31.65 17.11 -18.43
C ALA A 675 -30.33 17.91 -18.52
N LEU A 676 -29.45 17.53 -19.45
CA LEU A 676 -28.13 18.15 -19.60
C LEU A 676 -28.22 19.58 -20.17
N GLU A 677 -29.11 19.83 -21.12
CA GLU A 677 -29.36 21.17 -21.66
C GLU A 677 -29.97 22.11 -20.60
N GLU A 678 -30.92 21.62 -19.79
CA GLU A 678 -31.44 22.37 -18.64
C GLU A 678 -30.32 22.68 -17.63
N GLY A 679 -29.42 21.73 -17.40
CA GLY A 679 -28.23 21.92 -16.56
C GLY A 679 -27.30 23.04 -17.08
N VAL A 680 -27.07 23.12 -18.39
CA VAL A 680 -26.28 24.19 -19.02
C VAL A 680 -26.94 25.55 -18.81
N GLU A 681 -28.25 25.65 -19.02
CA GLU A 681 -28.99 26.91 -18.82
C GLU A 681 -28.95 27.36 -17.35
N LEU A 682 -29.12 26.44 -16.41
CA LEU A 682 -28.99 26.73 -14.98
C LEU A 682 -27.57 27.17 -14.62
N ALA A 683 -26.54 26.52 -15.18
CA ALA A 683 -25.16 26.90 -14.96
C ALA A 683 -24.86 28.31 -15.51
N ARG A 684 -25.38 28.66 -16.70
CA ARG A 684 -25.29 30.04 -17.24
C ARG A 684 -25.93 31.06 -16.31
N ARG A 685 -27.11 30.75 -15.78
CA ARG A 685 -27.84 31.62 -14.82
C ARG A 685 -27.12 31.77 -13.48
N SER A 686 -26.37 30.76 -13.06
CA SER A 686 -25.60 30.80 -11.81
C SER A 686 -24.43 31.79 -11.85
N GLY A 687 -23.90 32.05 -13.05
CA GLY A 687 -22.68 32.85 -13.23
C GLY A 687 -21.38 32.16 -12.82
N ASP A 688 -21.42 30.92 -12.30
CA ASP A 688 -20.22 30.15 -11.97
C ASP A 688 -19.62 29.52 -13.23
N ALA A 689 -18.45 30.01 -13.62
CA ALA A 689 -17.73 29.57 -14.81
C ALA A 689 -17.42 28.06 -14.78
N ARG A 690 -17.11 27.51 -13.60
CA ARG A 690 -16.72 26.10 -13.45
C ARG A 690 -17.90 25.17 -13.65
N SER A 691 -19.04 25.47 -13.03
CA SER A 691 -20.27 24.73 -13.27
C SER A 691 -20.74 24.84 -14.71
N LEU A 692 -20.53 25.98 -15.38
CA LEU A 692 -20.80 26.10 -16.81
C LEU A 692 -19.88 25.20 -17.65
N ALA A 693 -18.56 25.21 -17.40
CA ALA A 693 -17.61 24.35 -18.13
C ALA A 693 -17.97 22.86 -17.98
N ARG A 694 -18.30 22.42 -16.77
CA ARG A 694 -18.71 21.04 -16.49
C ARG A 694 -20.06 20.68 -17.13
N ALA A 695 -21.05 21.57 -17.05
CA ALA A 695 -22.35 21.34 -17.67
C ALA A 695 -22.23 21.22 -19.19
N LEU A 696 -21.43 22.09 -19.82
CA LEU A 696 -21.14 22.04 -21.26
C LEU A 696 -20.43 20.75 -21.65
N TYR A 697 -19.41 20.34 -20.89
CA TYR A 697 -18.70 19.07 -21.08
C TYR A 697 -19.67 17.87 -21.03
N ASN A 698 -20.51 17.78 -20.00
CA ASN A 698 -21.47 16.69 -19.87
C ASN A 698 -22.54 16.70 -20.98
N ALA A 699 -23.06 17.86 -21.35
CA ALA A 699 -24.07 17.99 -22.39
C ALA A 699 -23.54 17.66 -23.79
N ALA A 700 -22.26 17.91 -24.06
CA ALA A 700 -21.62 17.55 -25.32
C ALA A 700 -21.70 16.03 -25.60
N PHE A 701 -21.59 15.17 -24.58
CA PHE A 701 -21.77 13.71 -24.75
C PHE A 701 -23.15 13.34 -25.30
N ALA A 702 -24.21 14.00 -24.83
CA ALA A 702 -25.56 13.72 -25.35
C ALA A 702 -25.70 14.10 -26.83
N HIS A 703 -24.97 15.12 -27.30
CA HIS A 703 -24.92 15.47 -28.72
C HIS A 703 -24.07 14.46 -29.53
N VAL A 704 -22.97 13.95 -28.97
CA VAL A 704 -22.20 12.85 -29.58
C VAL A 704 -23.09 11.62 -29.78
N GLU A 705 -23.82 11.19 -28.74
CA GLU A 705 -24.74 10.05 -28.82
C GLU A 705 -25.86 10.22 -29.86
N ARG A 706 -26.23 11.47 -30.14
CA ARG A 706 -27.23 11.85 -31.16
C ARG A 706 -26.62 12.14 -32.54
N ARG A 707 -25.31 11.97 -32.68
CA ARG A 707 -24.52 12.28 -33.91
C ARG A 707 -24.59 13.75 -34.34
N ASP A 708 -24.87 14.65 -33.42
CA ASP A 708 -24.81 16.11 -33.62
C ASP A 708 -23.39 16.62 -33.29
N PHE A 709 -22.42 16.20 -34.10
CA PHE A 709 -21.01 16.48 -33.86
C PHE A 709 -20.66 17.97 -33.95
N VAL A 710 -21.43 18.75 -34.71
CA VAL A 710 -21.27 20.21 -34.78
C VAL A 710 -21.49 20.82 -33.40
N ARG A 711 -22.63 20.49 -32.78
CA ARG A 711 -22.96 21.03 -31.46
C ARG A 711 -22.06 20.48 -30.36
N ALA A 712 -21.68 19.21 -30.43
CA ALA A 712 -20.70 18.62 -29.53
C ALA A 712 -19.35 19.38 -29.57
N ARG A 713 -18.83 19.67 -30.77
CA ARG A 713 -17.57 20.43 -30.95
C ARG A 713 -17.68 21.84 -30.37
N GLU A 714 -18.79 22.54 -30.61
CA GLU A 714 -19.03 23.87 -30.04
C GLU A 714 -19.01 23.85 -28.51
N MET A 715 -19.71 22.89 -27.89
CA MET A 715 -19.82 22.78 -26.44
C MET A 715 -18.51 22.35 -25.78
N PHE A 716 -17.78 21.38 -26.33
CA PHE A 716 -16.44 21.03 -25.85
C PHE A 716 -15.47 22.19 -26.00
N GLY A 717 -15.49 22.89 -27.15
CA GLY A 717 -14.65 24.08 -27.38
C GLY A 717 -14.93 25.21 -26.40
N GLU A 718 -16.20 25.46 -26.07
CA GLU A 718 -16.59 26.43 -25.04
C GLU A 718 -16.13 25.99 -23.64
N ALA A 719 -16.35 24.73 -23.27
CA ALA A 719 -15.90 24.16 -22.00
C ALA A 719 -14.38 24.28 -21.82
N ILE A 720 -13.59 23.93 -22.85
CA ILE A 720 -12.12 24.07 -22.86
C ILE A 720 -11.70 25.51 -22.59
N ARG A 721 -12.34 26.47 -23.26
CA ARG A 721 -12.00 27.90 -23.15
C ARG A 721 -12.23 28.42 -21.73
N ILE A 722 -13.36 28.04 -21.13
CA ILE A 722 -13.72 28.43 -19.77
C ILE A 722 -12.79 27.74 -18.76
N ALA A 723 -12.60 26.42 -18.89
CA ALA A 723 -11.71 25.65 -18.01
C ALA A 723 -10.27 26.19 -18.05
N ARG A 724 -9.76 26.63 -19.21
CA ARG A 724 -8.44 27.25 -19.35
C ARG A 724 -8.35 28.60 -18.63
N ALA A 725 -9.39 29.43 -18.73
CA ALA A 725 -9.45 30.71 -18.03
C ALA A 725 -9.48 30.53 -16.51
N GLU A 726 -10.17 29.50 -16.03
CA GLU A 726 -10.25 29.12 -14.61
C GLU A 726 -9.08 28.24 -14.13
N GLN A 727 -8.08 28.01 -14.98
CA GLN A 727 -6.89 27.18 -14.68
C GLN A 727 -7.23 25.75 -14.22
N MET A 728 -8.31 25.18 -14.75
CA MET A 728 -8.77 23.81 -14.50
C MET A 728 -8.05 22.82 -15.43
N THR A 729 -6.74 22.61 -15.23
CA THR A 729 -5.87 21.88 -16.17
C THR A 729 -6.39 20.48 -16.52
N VAL A 730 -6.84 19.71 -15.52
CA VAL A 730 -7.44 18.38 -15.72
C VAL A 730 -8.68 18.45 -16.61
N SER A 731 -9.57 19.42 -16.36
CA SER A 731 -10.79 19.59 -17.15
C SER A 731 -10.49 20.01 -18.59
N VAL A 732 -9.44 20.80 -18.82
CA VAL A 732 -8.98 21.14 -20.18
C VAL A 732 -8.49 19.89 -20.91
N ALA A 733 -7.65 19.08 -20.26
CA ALA A 733 -7.12 17.87 -20.86
C ALA A 733 -8.24 16.86 -21.20
N LEU A 734 -9.18 16.63 -20.27
CA LEU A 734 -10.34 15.76 -20.48
C LEU A 734 -11.24 16.25 -21.62
N ALA A 735 -11.60 17.53 -21.63
CA ALA A 735 -12.47 18.09 -22.68
C ALA A 735 -11.78 18.11 -24.06
N THR A 736 -10.46 18.30 -24.09
CA THR A 736 -9.66 18.22 -25.34
C THR A 736 -9.61 16.79 -25.87
N SER A 737 -9.51 15.79 -24.99
CA SER A 737 -9.58 14.38 -25.39
C SER A 737 -10.93 14.05 -26.02
N GLN A 738 -12.02 14.47 -25.38
CA GLN A 738 -13.37 14.21 -25.88
C GLN A 738 -13.69 14.97 -27.17
N LEU A 739 -13.14 16.18 -27.33
CA LEU A 739 -13.22 16.89 -28.60
C LEU A 739 -12.52 16.11 -29.71
N GLY A 740 -11.30 15.62 -29.46
CA GLY A 740 -10.58 14.77 -30.40
C GLY A 740 -11.38 13.52 -30.79
N HIS A 741 -11.99 12.88 -29.80
CA HIS A 741 -12.84 11.71 -30.05
C HIS A 741 -14.09 12.02 -30.88
N ALA A 742 -14.86 13.05 -30.52
CA ALA A 742 -16.03 13.48 -31.29
C ALA A 742 -15.67 13.86 -32.74
N THR A 743 -14.50 14.45 -32.94
CA THR A 743 -13.94 14.76 -34.27
C THR A 743 -13.59 13.49 -35.05
N ALA A 744 -13.05 12.45 -34.40
CA ALA A 744 -12.80 11.15 -35.04
C ALA A 744 -14.10 10.47 -35.49
N LEU A 745 -15.16 10.51 -34.66
CA LEU A 745 -16.49 9.97 -35.00
C LEU A 745 -17.16 10.72 -36.16
N ALA A 746 -16.80 11.99 -36.38
CA ALA A 746 -17.23 12.78 -37.52
C ALA A 746 -16.45 12.46 -38.82
N GLY A 747 -15.35 11.71 -38.72
CA GLY A 747 -14.49 11.30 -39.85
C GLY A 747 -13.25 12.17 -40.07
N ASP A 748 -13.00 13.18 -39.23
CA ASP A 748 -11.91 14.15 -39.38
C ASP A 748 -10.64 13.66 -38.61
N TYR A 749 -10.02 12.56 -39.06
CA TYR A 749 -8.95 11.88 -38.30
C TYR A 749 -7.70 12.73 -38.02
N GLU A 750 -7.29 13.61 -38.94
CA GLU A 750 -6.09 14.46 -38.78
C GLU A 750 -6.26 15.47 -37.63
N ASP A 751 -7.42 16.13 -37.57
CA ASP A 751 -7.77 17.06 -36.48
C ASP A 751 -7.93 16.30 -35.15
N ALA A 752 -8.55 15.12 -35.18
CA ALA A 752 -8.69 14.26 -34.01
C ALA A 752 -7.32 13.87 -33.41
N ALA A 753 -6.38 13.44 -34.25
CA ALA A 753 -5.01 13.10 -33.86
C ALA A 753 -4.27 14.28 -33.23
N SER A 754 -4.52 15.51 -33.72
CA SER A 754 -3.94 16.73 -33.14
C SER A 754 -4.47 16.98 -31.72
N TYR A 755 -5.79 16.90 -31.51
CA TYR A 755 -6.40 17.12 -30.20
C TYR A 755 -5.99 16.04 -29.19
N LEU A 756 -5.97 14.76 -29.59
CA LEU A 756 -5.58 13.66 -28.70
C LEU A 756 -4.10 13.75 -28.28
N ARG A 757 -3.20 14.17 -29.18
CA ARG A 757 -1.79 14.44 -28.82
C ARG A 757 -1.63 15.61 -27.86
N GLN A 758 -2.39 16.68 -28.05
CA GLN A 758 -2.39 17.81 -27.12
C GLN A 758 -2.85 17.38 -25.72
N SER A 759 -3.97 16.64 -25.64
CA SER A 759 -4.47 16.12 -24.37
C SER A 759 -3.45 15.21 -23.68
N ALA A 760 -2.78 14.32 -24.42
CA ALA A 760 -1.74 13.44 -23.90
C ALA A 760 -0.54 14.18 -23.31
N ALA A 761 -0.07 15.24 -23.97
CA ALA A 761 1.01 16.07 -23.44
C ALA A 761 0.60 16.73 -22.11
N MET A 762 -0.64 17.19 -22.00
CA MET A 762 -1.17 17.78 -20.76
C MET A 762 -1.26 16.76 -19.62
N PHE A 763 -1.67 15.52 -19.90
CA PHE A 763 -1.69 14.47 -18.88
C PHE A 763 -0.29 14.01 -18.45
N ALA A 764 0.67 13.97 -19.37
CA ALA A 764 2.06 13.65 -19.04
C ALA A 764 2.67 14.68 -18.07
N GLU A 765 2.35 15.97 -18.24
CA GLU A 765 2.80 17.03 -17.32
C GLU A 765 2.13 16.97 -15.94
N LEU A 766 0.91 16.43 -15.87
CA LEU A 766 0.16 16.30 -14.61
C LEU A 766 0.65 15.12 -13.74
N GLY A 767 1.56 14.28 -14.24
CA GLY A 767 2.05 13.09 -13.53
C GLY A 767 0.98 11.99 -13.36
N ASP A 768 -0.25 12.26 -13.82
CA ASP A 768 -1.43 11.45 -13.61
C ASP A 768 -1.88 10.93 -14.97
N THR A 769 -1.55 9.67 -15.26
CA THR A 769 -1.99 9.05 -16.51
C THR A 769 -3.46 8.67 -16.36
N ILE A 770 -4.35 9.62 -16.63
CA ILE A 770 -5.78 9.31 -16.62
C ILE A 770 -6.04 8.20 -17.65
N TRP A 771 -6.68 7.13 -17.18
CA TRP A 771 -7.06 5.96 -17.96
C TRP A 771 -7.74 6.31 -19.30
N THR A 772 -8.60 7.34 -19.32
CA THR A 772 -9.35 7.75 -20.52
C THR A 772 -8.47 8.20 -21.70
N GLN A 773 -7.27 8.75 -21.46
CA GLN A 773 -6.40 9.21 -22.56
C GLN A 773 -5.91 8.05 -23.43
N ASN A 774 -5.41 6.99 -22.79
CA ASN A 774 -4.87 5.83 -23.49
C ASN A 774 -5.96 5.15 -24.32
N ARG A 775 -7.21 5.15 -23.84
CA ARG A 775 -8.35 4.65 -24.60
C ARG A 775 -8.50 5.37 -25.95
N TYR A 776 -8.60 6.70 -25.92
CA TYR A 776 -8.91 7.47 -27.14
C TYR A 776 -7.76 7.45 -28.15
N GLN A 777 -6.50 7.43 -27.67
CA GLN A 777 -5.35 7.23 -28.56
C GLN A 777 -5.33 5.81 -29.15
N GLY A 778 -5.66 4.80 -28.35
CA GLY A 778 -5.76 3.43 -28.81
C GLY A 778 -6.86 3.23 -29.87
N LEU A 779 -8.01 3.87 -29.69
CA LEU A 779 -9.09 3.87 -30.67
C LEU A 779 -8.69 4.57 -31.98
N LEU A 780 -7.97 5.69 -31.91
CA LEU A 780 -7.44 6.34 -33.11
C LEU A 780 -6.45 5.43 -33.85
N ALA A 781 -5.50 4.83 -33.13
CA ALA A 781 -4.53 3.88 -33.69
C ALA A 781 -5.23 2.69 -34.35
N LEU A 782 -6.31 2.17 -33.74
CA LEU A 782 -7.13 1.11 -34.32
C LEU A 782 -7.80 1.55 -35.63
N LEU A 783 -8.32 2.78 -35.69
CA LEU A 783 -8.96 3.33 -36.89
C LEU A 783 -7.97 3.62 -38.03
N GLU A 784 -6.71 3.95 -37.68
CA GLU A 784 -5.58 4.16 -38.60
C GLU A 784 -4.91 2.84 -39.04
N GLY A 785 -5.20 1.73 -38.36
CA GLY A 785 -4.66 0.40 -38.66
C GLY A 785 -3.35 0.07 -37.94
N GLU A 786 -2.93 0.87 -36.96
CA GLU A 786 -1.75 0.64 -36.12
C GLU A 786 -2.06 -0.34 -34.97
N LEU A 787 -2.33 -1.60 -35.32
CA LEU A 787 -2.94 -2.58 -34.41
C LEU A 787 -2.12 -2.88 -33.14
N ASP A 788 -0.79 -2.89 -33.21
CA ASP A 788 0.06 -3.15 -32.03
C ASP A 788 0.08 -1.96 -31.05
N ALA A 789 0.10 -0.73 -31.58
CA ALA A 789 0.00 0.48 -30.77
C ALA A 789 -1.39 0.57 -30.14
N ALA A 790 -2.44 0.27 -30.91
CA ALA A 790 -3.81 0.21 -30.42
C ALA A 790 -3.95 -0.78 -29.26
N GLU A 791 -3.45 -2.01 -29.43
CA GLU A 791 -3.51 -3.04 -28.39
C GLU A 791 -2.80 -2.60 -27.11
N SER A 792 -1.58 -2.08 -27.23
CA SER A 792 -0.78 -1.63 -26.08
C SER A 792 -1.47 -0.51 -25.31
N LEU A 793 -1.98 0.50 -26.02
CA LEU A 793 -2.67 1.64 -25.42
C LEU A 793 -4.00 1.23 -24.77
N LEU A 794 -4.82 0.43 -25.45
CA LEU A 794 -6.12 -0.02 -24.92
C LEU A 794 -5.94 -0.95 -23.71
N LYS A 795 -4.97 -1.86 -23.72
CA LYS A 795 -4.64 -2.66 -22.53
C LYS A 795 -4.09 -1.83 -21.39
N THR A 796 -3.23 -0.85 -21.67
CA THR A 796 -2.74 0.07 -20.64
C THR A 796 -3.88 0.88 -20.02
N SER A 797 -4.82 1.33 -20.85
CA SER A 797 -6.06 1.99 -20.40
C SER A 797 -6.87 1.08 -19.51
N LEU A 798 -7.09 -0.18 -19.93
CA LEU A 798 -7.87 -1.16 -19.18
C LEU A 798 -7.20 -1.55 -17.86
N ALA A 799 -5.87 -1.76 -17.85
CA ALA A 799 -5.11 -2.10 -16.66
C ALA A 799 -5.10 -0.96 -15.63
N LYS A 800 -4.83 0.29 -16.05
CA LYS A 800 -4.96 1.47 -15.16
C LYS A 800 -6.41 1.72 -14.75
N GLY A 801 -7.32 1.44 -15.68
CA GLY A 801 -8.75 1.51 -15.49
C GLY A 801 -9.25 0.58 -14.38
N ARG A 802 -8.78 -0.67 -14.36
CA ARG A 802 -9.05 -1.65 -13.30
C ARG A 802 -8.74 -1.06 -11.91
N GLU A 803 -7.65 -0.29 -11.81
CA GLU A 803 -7.18 0.27 -10.55
C GLU A 803 -7.82 1.60 -10.15
N GLN A 804 -8.36 2.39 -11.08
CA GLN A 804 -8.68 3.80 -10.81
C GLN A 804 -9.99 4.29 -11.42
N ALA A 805 -10.54 3.57 -12.39
CA ALA A 805 -11.67 4.05 -13.15
C ALA A 805 -13.04 3.76 -12.54
N PRO A 806 -14.05 4.52 -12.99
CA PRO A 806 -15.44 4.13 -12.89
C PRO A 806 -15.71 2.76 -13.49
N GLN A 807 -16.35 1.87 -12.72
CA GLN A 807 -16.61 0.51 -13.18
C GLN A 807 -17.49 0.48 -14.44
N GLN A 808 -18.36 1.48 -14.65
CA GLN A 808 -19.24 1.49 -15.83
C GLN A 808 -18.54 1.66 -17.17
N ASP A 809 -17.29 2.14 -17.19
CA ASP A 809 -16.55 2.33 -18.44
C ASP A 809 -15.82 1.05 -18.88
N ILE A 810 -15.56 0.12 -17.95
CA ILE A 810 -14.77 -1.10 -18.19
C ILE A 810 -15.35 -1.99 -19.30
N PRO A 811 -16.67 -2.28 -19.36
CA PRO A 811 -17.23 -3.11 -20.45
C PRO A 811 -16.97 -2.54 -21.84
N TYR A 812 -16.98 -1.20 -21.99
CA TYR A 812 -16.68 -0.53 -23.24
C TYR A 812 -15.20 -0.66 -23.64
N TRP A 813 -14.29 -0.76 -22.66
CA TRP A 813 -12.85 -0.89 -22.92
C TRP A 813 -12.45 -2.31 -23.29
N ILE A 814 -13.07 -3.31 -22.66
CA ILE A 814 -12.96 -4.70 -23.09
C ILE A 814 -13.42 -4.84 -24.54
N GLU A 815 -14.47 -4.09 -24.91
CA GLU A 815 -14.97 -4.05 -26.29
C GLU A 815 -13.95 -3.48 -27.28
N ASP A 816 -13.25 -2.41 -26.89
CA ASP A 816 -12.20 -1.82 -27.71
C ASP A 816 -11.06 -2.83 -27.95
N VAL A 817 -10.69 -3.64 -26.95
CA VAL A 817 -9.72 -4.74 -27.08
C VAL A 817 -10.27 -5.87 -27.98
N ALA A 818 -11.56 -6.18 -27.87
CA ALA A 818 -12.22 -7.16 -28.75
C ALA A 818 -12.11 -6.75 -30.23
N ALA A 819 -12.26 -5.46 -30.51
CA ALA A 819 -12.14 -4.91 -31.85
C ALA A 819 -10.71 -5.00 -32.40
N VAL A 820 -9.69 -4.80 -31.56
CA VAL A 820 -8.28 -5.04 -31.96
C VAL A 820 -8.05 -6.51 -32.29
N ALA A 821 -8.52 -7.43 -31.44
CA ALA A 821 -8.38 -8.87 -31.65
C ALA A 821 -9.02 -9.29 -32.99
N ASP A 822 -10.21 -8.75 -33.31
CA ASP A 822 -10.89 -9.03 -34.58
C ASP A 822 -10.12 -8.44 -35.77
N ALA A 823 -9.61 -7.20 -35.65
CA ALA A 823 -8.78 -6.57 -36.67
C ALA A 823 -7.46 -7.32 -36.94
N LYS A 824 -6.90 -7.99 -35.91
CA LYS A 824 -5.73 -8.87 -36.00
C LYS A 824 -6.08 -10.27 -36.54
N GLY A 825 -7.36 -10.62 -36.63
CA GLY A 825 -7.84 -11.92 -37.08
C GLY A 825 -7.81 -13.02 -36.00
N GLU A 826 -7.70 -12.66 -34.72
CA GLU A 826 -7.66 -13.55 -33.57
C GLU A 826 -9.07 -14.06 -33.22
N VAL A 827 -9.63 -14.94 -34.05
CA VAL A 827 -11.06 -15.32 -34.08
C VAL A 827 -11.59 -15.73 -32.71
N VAL A 828 -10.88 -16.62 -32.01
CA VAL A 828 -11.32 -17.17 -30.71
C VAL A 828 -11.31 -16.08 -29.64
N ARG A 829 -10.24 -15.28 -29.59
CA ARG A 829 -10.08 -14.19 -28.62
C ARG A 829 -11.13 -13.12 -28.82
N ALA A 830 -11.34 -12.71 -30.07
CA ALA A 830 -12.39 -11.75 -30.43
C ALA A 830 -13.76 -12.27 -29.99
N ALA A 831 -14.13 -13.50 -30.38
CA ALA A 831 -15.42 -14.10 -30.02
C ALA A 831 -15.64 -14.15 -28.50
N THR A 832 -14.63 -14.56 -27.73
CA THR A 832 -14.70 -14.59 -26.26
C THR A 832 -14.85 -13.19 -25.66
N LEU A 833 -14.08 -12.21 -26.10
CA LEU A 833 -14.22 -10.83 -25.60
C LEU A 833 -15.58 -10.22 -25.97
N TRP A 834 -16.08 -10.43 -27.19
CA TRP A 834 -17.42 -9.98 -27.60
C TRP A 834 -18.54 -10.64 -26.81
N GLY A 835 -18.41 -11.94 -26.49
CA GLY A 835 -19.36 -12.66 -25.64
C GLY A 835 -19.40 -12.11 -24.21
N ALA A 836 -18.21 -11.83 -23.65
CA ALA A 836 -18.09 -11.23 -22.33
C ALA A 836 -18.73 -9.84 -22.29
N THR A 837 -18.42 -8.96 -23.23
CA THR A 837 -19.02 -7.63 -23.25
C THR A 837 -20.52 -7.68 -23.43
N ASP A 838 -21.05 -8.49 -24.34
CA ASP A 838 -22.51 -8.67 -24.51
C ASP A 838 -23.19 -9.09 -23.19
N ALA A 839 -22.57 -9.98 -22.39
CA ALA A 839 -23.06 -10.37 -21.06
C ALA A 839 -23.07 -9.21 -20.07
N LEU A 840 -21.98 -8.44 -20.03
CA LEU A 840 -21.80 -7.33 -19.10
C LEU A 840 -22.76 -6.18 -19.40
N PHE A 841 -23.00 -5.88 -20.68
CA PHE A 841 -24.00 -4.90 -21.12
C PHE A 841 -25.40 -5.28 -20.62
N GLU A 842 -25.78 -6.55 -20.74
CA GLU A 842 -27.08 -7.05 -20.24
C GLU A 842 -27.15 -7.02 -18.70
N LYS A 843 -26.15 -7.59 -18.02
CA LYS A 843 -26.05 -7.68 -16.55
C LYS A 843 -26.21 -6.32 -15.89
N PHE A 844 -25.51 -5.31 -16.41
CA PHE A 844 -25.48 -3.96 -15.85
C PHE A 844 -26.48 -2.99 -16.49
N ARG A 845 -27.30 -3.46 -17.43
CA ARG A 845 -28.29 -2.67 -18.18
C ARG A 845 -27.69 -1.44 -18.85
N LEU A 846 -26.52 -1.64 -19.46
CA LEU A 846 -25.80 -0.59 -20.17
C LEU A 846 -26.28 -0.52 -21.63
N ALA A 847 -26.35 0.69 -22.16
CA ALA A 847 -26.58 0.95 -23.57
C ALA A 847 -25.26 0.96 -24.33
N ILE A 848 -25.26 0.47 -25.57
CA ILE A 848 -24.09 0.61 -26.44
C ILE A 848 -24.02 2.08 -26.90
N LEU A 849 -22.98 2.79 -26.44
CA LEU A 849 -22.69 4.18 -26.81
C LEU A 849 -22.36 4.30 -28.30
N GLU A 850 -22.56 5.47 -28.89
CA GLU A 850 -22.37 5.69 -30.33
C GLU A 850 -20.93 5.38 -30.77
N GLU A 851 -19.93 5.71 -29.95
CA GLU A 851 -18.53 5.38 -30.20
C GLU A 851 -18.34 3.86 -30.38
N ASN A 852 -18.92 3.07 -29.48
CA ASN A 852 -18.87 1.61 -29.46
C ASN A 852 -19.74 0.98 -30.56
N ARG A 853 -20.86 1.61 -30.94
CA ARG A 853 -21.63 1.19 -32.12
C ARG A 853 -20.79 1.27 -33.39
N GLN A 854 -20.00 2.33 -33.56
CA GLN A 854 -19.13 2.45 -34.73
C GLN A 854 -18.01 1.40 -34.71
N VAL A 855 -17.43 1.11 -33.54
CA VAL A 855 -16.45 0.04 -33.37
C VAL A 855 -17.05 -1.32 -33.74
N ARG A 856 -18.21 -1.68 -33.19
CA ARG A 856 -18.96 -2.90 -33.53
C ARG A 856 -19.28 -2.98 -35.02
N GLN A 857 -19.79 -1.89 -35.60
CA GLN A 857 -20.15 -1.81 -37.03
C GLN A 857 -18.95 -1.87 -38.00
N ARG A 858 -17.72 -1.71 -37.52
CA ARG A 858 -16.52 -1.69 -38.36
C ARG A 858 -15.66 -2.93 -38.20
N PHE A 859 -15.58 -3.46 -36.98
CA PHE A 859 -14.63 -4.51 -36.64
C PHE A 859 -15.30 -5.84 -36.33
N ARG A 860 -16.50 -5.84 -35.73
CA ARG A 860 -17.13 -7.07 -35.23
C ARG A 860 -17.53 -7.97 -36.41
N ARG A 861 -16.93 -9.14 -36.49
CA ARG A 861 -17.01 -10.04 -37.65
C ARG A 861 -18.40 -10.57 -37.94
N ASP A 862 -19.18 -10.91 -36.92
CA ASP A 862 -20.56 -11.44 -37.06
C ASP A 862 -21.54 -10.39 -37.64
N VAL A 863 -21.19 -9.11 -37.61
CA VAL A 863 -21.93 -8.03 -38.27
C VAL A 863 -21.66 -7.99 -39.78
N HIS A 864 -20.49 -8.47 -40.23
CA HIS A 864 -20.04 -8.40 -41.63
C HIS A 864 -20.06 -9.74 -42.37
N HIS A 865 -19.97 -10.86 -41.66
CA HIS A 865 -19.83 -12.20 -42.21
C HIS A 865 -20.65 -13.22 -41.39
N GLU A 866 -21.30 -14.18 -42.05
CA GLU A 866 -21.78 -15.37 -41.34
C GLU A 866 -20.55 -16.10 -40.78
N PRO A 867 -20.47 -16.37 -39.46
CA PRO A 867 -19.32 -17.05 -38.89
C PRO A 867 -19.25 -18.47 -39.47
N SER A 868 -18.39 -18.67 -40.47
CA SER A 868 -18.11 -19.97 -41.07
C SER A 868 -17.25 -20.86 -40.16
N ASP A 869 -16.81 -20.32 -39.02
CA ASP A 869 -15.92 -20.95 -38.06
C ASP A 869 -16.72 -21.63 -36.94
N GLU A 870 -16.63 -22.95 -36.83
CA GLU A 870 -17.30 -23.75 -35.78
C GLU A 870 -16.88 -23.32 -34.36
N ALA A 871 -15.73 -22.66 -34.21
CA ALA A 871 -15.20 -22.22 -32.92
C ALA A 871 -15.85 -20.92 -32.37
N TRP A 872 -16.50 -20.10 -33.22
CA TRP A 872 -17.05 -18.80 -32.80
C TRP A 872 -18.17 -18.94 -31.76
N PRO A 873 -19.23 -19.76 -31.96
CA PRO A 873 -20.32 -19.88 -31.00
C PRO A 873 -19.86 -20.40 -29.62
N GLU A 874 -18.91 -21.34 -29.60
CA GLU A 874 -18.37 -21.88 -28.35
C GLU A 874 -17.51 -20.85 -27.62
N ALA A 875 -16.62 -20.15 -28.34
CA ALA A 875 -15.78 -19.11 -27.78
C ALA A 875 -16.59 -17.93 -27.23
N TRP A 876 -17.64 -17.51 -27.96
CA TRP A 876 -18.59 -16.50 -27.51
C TRP A 876 -19.32 -16.94 -26.25
N ALA A 877 -19.84 -18.18 -26.21
CA ALA A 877 -20.52 -18.71 -25.03
C ALA A 877 -19.61 -18.78 -23.80
N ARG A 878 -18.32 -19.12 -23.98
CA ARG A 878 -17.33 -19.06 -22.89
C ARG A 878 -17.16 -17.65 -22.35
N GLY A 879 -17.01 -16.67 -23.24
CA GLY A 879 -16.94 -15.26 -22.86
C GLY A 879 -18.19 -14.79 -22.13
N HIS A 880 -19.36 -15.19 -22.64
CA HIS A 880 -20.65 -14.80 -22.09
C HIS A 880 -20.89 -15.30 -20.64
N ALA A 881 -20.16 -16.33 -20.22
CA ALA A 881 -20.19 -16.85 -18.86
C ALA A 881 -19.20 -16.16 -17.90
N MET A 882 -18.32 -15.28 -18.40
CA MET A 882 -17.28 -14.63 -17.58
C MET A 882 -17.86 -13.58 -16.63
N SER A 883 -17.27 -13.47 -15.44
CA SER A 883 -17.42 -12.30 -14.58
C SER A 883 -16.75 -11.06 -15.19
N LEU A 884 -16.97 -9.87 -14.61
CA LEU A 884 -16.29 -8.65 -15.05
C LEU A 884 -14.77 -8.79 -14.91
N ASP A 885 -14.30 -9.34 -13.79
CA ASP A 885 -12.87 -9.50 -13.52
C ASP A 885 -12.24 -10.55 -14.44
N GLU A 886 -12.91 -11.69 -14.66
CA GLU A 886 -12.45 -12.70 -15.62
C GLU A 886 -12.32 -12.13 -17.04
N ALA A 887 -13.27 -11.29 -17.45
CA ALA A 887 -13.23 -10.63 -18.76
C ALA A 887 -12.10 -9.61 -18.87
N VAL A 888 -11.79 -8.87 -17.80
CA VAL A 888 -10.64 -7.95 -17.73
C VAL A 888 -9.33 -8.71 -17.80
N ASP A 889 -9.15 -9.75 -17.00
CA ASP A 889 -7.92 -10.57 -16.96
C ASP A 889 -7.69 -11.29 -18.29
N TYR A 890 -8.77 -11.74 -18.94
CA TYR A 890 -8.71 -12.29 -20.30
C TYR A 890 -8.31 -11.22 -21.33
N ALA A 891 -8.88 -10.01 -21.27
CA ALA A 891 -8.52 -8.92 -22.17
C ALA A 891 -7.05 -8.48 -22.02
N LEU A 892 -6.48 -8.58 -20.81
CA LEU A 892 -5.09 -8.22 -20.49
C LEU A 892 -4.06 -9.35 -20.74
N ASP A 893 -4.48 -10.52 -21.23
CA ASP A 893 -3.66 -11.73 -21.39
C ASP A 893 -3.07 -12.30 -20.09
N GLU A 894 -3.64 -11.93 -18.93
CA GLU A 894 -3.17 -12.42 -17.64
C GLU A 894 -3.54 -13.91 -17.43
N SER A 895 -4.62 -14.37 -18.08
CA SER A 895 -5.05 -15.79 -18.05
C SER A 895 -4.19 -16.75 -18.90
N GLU A 896 -3.56 -16.28 -20.00
CA GLU A 896 -2.68 -17.11 -20.83
C GLU A 896 -1.25 -17.24 -20.26
N GLN A 897 -0.77 -16.25 -19.52
CA GLN A 897 0.54 -16.32 -18.85
C GLN A 897 0.56 -17.37 -17.73
N VAL A 898 -0.57 -17.63 -17.08
CA VAL A 898 -0.73 -18.73 -16.10
C VAL A 898 -0.76 -20.10 -16.80
N ALA A 899 -1.31 -20.19 -18.01
CA ALA A 899 -1.35 -21.43 -18.79
C ALA A 899 0.02 -21.77 -19.44
N LEU A 900 0.81 -20.77 -19.82
CA LEU A 900 2.16 -20.95 -20.36
C LEU A 900 3.20 -21.30 -19.28
N THR A 901 2.95 -20.94 -18.02
CA THR A 901 3.76 -21.39 -16.87
C THR A 901 3.39 -22.80 -16.37
N TRP A 902 2.28 -23.38 -16.84
CA TRP A 902 1.80 -24.70 -16.40
C TRP A 902 1.99 -25.86 -17.40
N ARG A 903 2.64 -25.67 -18.55
CA ARG A 903 2.98 -26.82 -19.42
C ARG A 903 4.40 -27.33 -19.13
N MET A 904 4.48 -28.47 -18.42
CA MET A 904 5.33 -29.67 -18.64
C MET A 904 5.13 -30.65 -17.44
N PRO A 905 5.18 -32.01 -17.55
CA PRO A 905 5.82 -32.86 -18.58
C PRO A 905 5.06 -34.13 -19.06
N SER A 906 5.59 -34.72 -20.14
CA SER A 906 5.64 -36.16 -20.52
C SER A 906 4.38 -37.04 -20.56
N ASN A 907 3.95 -37.40 -21.78
CA ASN A 907 3.29 -38.68 -22.05
C ASN A 907 4.33 -39.81 -22.06
N GLY A 908 4.57 -40.42 -20.89
CA GLY A 908 5.12 -41.76 -20.78
C GLY A 908 3.98 -42.78 -20.83
N VAL A 909 3.87 -43.51 -21.94
CA VAL A 909 3.05 -44.72 -22.01
C VAL A 909 3.72 -45.79 -21.17
N GLY A 910 3.06 -46.22 -20.09
CA GLY A 910 3.53 -47.26 -19.20
C GLY A 910 3.36 -48.67 -19.76
N GLY A 911 4.07 -49.62 -19.12
CA GLY A 911 3.69 -51.03 -19.12
C GLY A 911 4.86 -52.01 -19.10
N SER A 912 5.23 -52.49 -17.91
CA SER A 912 5.74 -53.86 -17.76
C SER A 912 5.16 -54.50 -16.50
N LEU A 913 4.38 -55.56 -16.74
CA LEU A 913 3.68 -56.48 -15.81
C LEU A 913 2.43 -55.95 -15.09
#